data_AF-H2AMK0-F1
#
_entry.id   AF-H2AMK0-F1
#
_cell.length_a   1.000
_cell.length_b   1.000
_cell.length_c   1.000
_cell.angle_alpha   90.00
_cell.angle_beta   90.00
_cell.angle_gamma   90.00
#
_symmetry.space_group_name_H-M   'P 1'
#
loop_
_entity.id
_entity.type
_entity.pdbx_description
1 polymer ?
#
loop_
_entity_poly.entity_id
_entity_poly.type
_entity_poly.pdbx_seq_one_letter_code
_entity_poly.pdbx_strand_id
1 'polypeptide(L)'
;MILVHILAVFLVSLPLLSASSSQKSICNPDYLNDLTKSFKLDSAEINKYQNLITKVENNCDTAKEPMLLRFLNQLYYKIGLIQLSNGQDLKAIDIFQKIQNYENGSDNDDYYYLLSKSRLKNLFLEYGMWDKLRNELSDSDEDFTEPIELFNQLNSALVKKLQSSFENPDYYNSLIQDELIPMLNISPYNLDVLSIYIDVLFKLLGSKDSENDLFGIAIRIIKSYDLILQKHKTSISINQRLEIYYSNSVLQMFLLNIDPMHNLKKCLAIDMDYTKCKRLSVFLSKLNKINPSYANFLDPNKFNLEFDNNLDWNRAIEFYLVEKKPFYKLFMPVDSAFKFENNYNFVITKSTELINDVIFNMRPLISHNLPRAESQEVAFENNEFGKFIDLVLCQASQVLENNKLKSLAKSYCKKCLRETLDKDQYAAVSKAINGQETFSIELLNDLWNSYPPLIPYLITLSLSRKSNSNIHVKTENQHIFFKFIKENNLFHSTNPSIKAQVREVEKRLQEEDKLRREQQQHNQHQQQQRQQRWRYQQQNSRQQQQQAPPSNSNMFNKDYYKILGISKEATSKDIRKAYLQLTKRYHPDKQGHLSESEQKKNHEKMSEINEAYETLSDEAKKSEYDSVRSGKSNQNMFRGANPVRNNFMFNQRNPFPPNFKVRFP
;
A
#
# COMPACT_ATOMS: atom_id res chain seq x y z
N MET A 1 48.01 -24.71 80.28
CA MET A 1 48.80 -23.98 81.29
C MET A 1 48.30 -22.54 81.25
N ILE A 2 47.33 -22.17 82.09
CA ILE A 2 47.55 -21.65 83.46
C ILE A 2 48.17 -20.23 83.35
N LEU A 3 47.64 -19.09 83.83
CA LEU A 3 46.72 -18.71 84.92
C LEU A 3 46.32 -17.22 84.63
N VAL A 4 45.06 -16.80 84.48
CA VAL A 4 44.06 -16.35 85.48
C VAL A 4 44.39 -15.05 86.27
N HIS A 5 43.58 -14.01 85.99
CA HIS A 5 42.96 -12.94 86.82
C HIS A 5 43.72 -12.19 87.96
N ILE A 6 43.53 -10.86 88.07
CA ILE A 6 42.55 -10.17 88.97
C ILE A 6 42.82 -8.63 89.02
N LEU A 7 41.77 -7.87 88.73
CA LEU A 7 41.32 -6.55 89.22
C LEU A 7 42.27 -5.60 90.00
N ALA A 8 42.36 -4.35 89.52
CA ALA A 8 42.39 -3.15 90.37
C ALA A 8 41.64 -1.98 89.70
N VAL A 9 40.42 -1.77 90.20
CA VAL A 9 39.60 -0.56 90.17
C VAL A 9 40.43 0.73 90.14
N PHE A 10 40.25 1.55 89.11
CA PHE A 10 40.35 3.01 89.23
C PHE A 10 39.21 3.65 88.44
N LEU A 11 38.17 4.00 89.19
CA LEU A 11 37.17 4.99 88.84
C LEU A 11 37.90 6.32 88.58
N VAL A 12 38.01 6.72 87.31
CA VAL A 12 38.12 8.12 86.94
C VAL A 12 36.92 8.42 86.07
N SER A 13 35.94 9.04 86.71
CA SER A 13 34.84 9.77 86.11
C SER A 13 35.35 10.73 85.04
N LEU A 14 35.26 10.33 83.77
CA LEU A 14 35.23 11.26 82.66
C LEU A 14 33.83 11.88 82.58
N PRO A 15 33.72 13.21 82.57
CA PRO A 15 32.43 13.86 82.39
C PRO A 15 31.96 13.62 80.95
N LEU A 16 30.71 13.19 80.80
CA LEU A 16 29.96 13.36 79.56
C LEU A 16 29.96 14.86 79.21
N LEU A 17 30.82 15.28 78.29
CA LEU A 17 30.73 16.60 77.68
C LEU A 17 30.25 16.48 76.23
N SER A 18 29.02 16.95 76.04
CA SER A 18 28.42 17.57 74.85
C SER A 18 28.28 16.77 73.55
N ALA A 19 27.17 16.03 73.45
CA ALA A 19 26.45 15.80 72.19
C ALA A 19 25.48 16.95 71.83
N SER A 20 25.59 18.12 72.46
CA SER A 20 24.53 19.15 72.46
C SER A 20 24.65 20.25 71.39
N SER A 21 25.77 20.37 70.67
CA SER A 21 25.95 21.46 69.69
C SER A 21 25.43 21.13 68.29
N SER A 22 25.60 19.89 67.79
CA SER A 22 25.12 19.48 66.46
C SER A 22 23.62 19.17 66.42
N GLN A 23 23.04 18.74 67.55
CA GLN A 23 21.60 18.46 67.66
C GLN A 23 20.77 19.76 67.68
N LYS A 24 21.26 20.82 68.32
CA LYS A 24 20.60 22.14 68.30
C LYS A 24 20.63 22.83 66.94
N SER A 25 21.63 22.55 66.09
CA SER A 25 21.72 23.19 64.78
C SER A 25 20.76 22.59 63.74
N ILE A 26 20.54 21.27 63.78
CA ILE A 26 19.70 20.59 62.77
C ILE A 26 18.20 20.83 62.95
N CYS A 27 17.76 21.23 64.15
CA CYS A 27 16.37 21.60 64.42
C CYS A 27 16.11 23.11 64.25
N ASN A 28 17.11 23.90 63.83
CA ASN A 28 16.93 25.33 63.57
C ASN A 28 16.32 25.56 62.16
N PRO A 29 15.11 26.13 62.03
CA PRO A 29 14.45 26.34 60.74
C PRO A 29 15.22 27.24 59.77
N ASP A 30 15.93 28.27 60.27
CA ASP A 30 16.67 29.21 59.40
C ASP A 30 17.88 28.52 58.75
N TYR A 31 18.61 27.72 59.54
CA TYR A 31 19.72 26.92 59.04
C TYR A 31 19.26 25.90 57.99
N LEU A 32 18.12 25.25 58.23
CA LEU A 32 17.52 24.29 57.32
C LEU A 32 17.04 24.95 56.01
N ASN A 33 16.46 26.14 56.09
CA ASN A 33 16.08 26.93 54.91
C ASN A 33 17.31 27.30 54.08
N ASP A 34 18.38 27.77 54.71
CA ASP A 34 19.62 28.11 53.99
C ASP A 34 20.26 26.88 53.32
N LEU A 35 20.26 25.74 54.00
CA LEU A 35 20.78 24.48 53.45
C LEU A 35 20.02 24.08 52.16
N THR A 36 18.70 24.23 52.17
CA THR A 36 17.83 23.80 51.07
C THR A 36 17.73 24.79 49.91
N LYS A 37 18.20 26.03 50.04
CA LYS A 37 18.32 26.99 48.92
C LYS A 37 19.16 26.46 47.77
N SER A 38 20.14 25.60 48.08
CA SER A 38 21.03 24.99 47.09
C SER A 38 20.40 23.79 46.36
N PHE A 39 19.27 23.25 46.85
CA PHE A 39 18.68 22.04 46.30
C PHE A 39 17.78 22.37 45.11
N LYS A 40 17.90 21.60 44.04
CA LYS A 40 17.09 21.74 42.82
C LYS A 40 15.85 20.85 42.88
N LEU A 41 14.78 21.28 42.20
CA LEU A 41 13.57 20.48 42.00
C LEU A 41 13.76 19.49 40.84
N ASP A 42 14.68 18.54 41.02
CA ASP A 42 14.93 17.48 40.04
C ASP A 42 15.12 16.10 40.71
N SER A 43 15.09 15.05 39.90
CA SER A 43 15.13 13.66 40.37
C SER A 43 16.45 13.27 41.04
N ALA A 44 17.56 13.95 40.73
CA ALA A 44 18.87 13.66 41.29
C ALA A 44 18.97 14.06 42.77
N GLU A 45 18.18 15.07 43.17
CA GLU A 45 18.19 15.63 44.51
C GLU A 45 17.23 14.93 45.49
N ILE A 46 16.39 13.99 45.03
CA ILE A 46 15.43 13.25 45.88
C ILE A 46 16.11 12.65 47.12
N ASN A 47 17.27 12.02 46.94
CA ASN A 47 18.02 11.41 48.05
C ASN A 47 18.50 12.46 49.06
N LYS A 48 18.84 13.68 48.62
CA LYS A 48 19.24 14.77 49.53
C LYS A 48 18.06 15.25 50.36
N TYR A 49 16.90 15.42 49.73
CA TYR A 49 15.65 15.75 50.45
C TYR A 49 15.27 14.65 51.45
N GLN A 50 15.27 13.37 51.04
CA GLN A 50 14.94 12.24 51.92
C GLN A 50 15.90 12.13 53.11
N ASN A 51 17.21 12.24 52.88
CA ASN A 51 18.20 12.24 53.95
C ASN A 51 17.99 13.38 54.95
N LEU A 52 17.60 14.57 54.47
CA LEU A 52 17.32 15.71 55.33
C LEU A 52 16.05 15.48 56.16
N ILE A 53 14.98 14.98 55.54
CA ILE A 53 13.73 14.61 56.24
C ILE A 53 14.02 13.62 57.35
N THR A 54 14.70 12.50 57.05
CA THR A 54 15.04 11.48 58.04
C THR A 54 15.90 12.03 59.18
N LYS A 55 16.82 12.97 58.89
CA LYS A 55 17.60 13.64 59.95
C LYS A 55 16.74 14.53 60.84
N VAL A 56 15.78 15.25 60.27
CA VAL A 56 14.88 16.12 61.05
C VAL A 56 13.93 15.26 61.90
N GLU A 57 13.28 14.26 61.31
CA GLU A 57 12.33 13.37 62.01
C GLU A 57 12.98 12.60 63.17
N ASN A 58 14.23 12.14 63.01
CA ASN A 58 14.91 11.37 64.06
C ASN A 58 15.47 12.23 65.20
N ASN A 59 15.70 13.53 64.98
CA ASN A 59 16.44 14.37 65.93
C ASN A 59 15.62 15.51 66.52
N CYS A 60 14.43 15.81 65.99
CA CYS A 60 13.64 16.98 66.38
C CYS A 60 12.19 16.60 66.71
N ASP A 61 11.60 17.30 67.67
CA ASP A 61 10.20 17.11 68.07
C ASP A 61 9.28 18.00 67.23
N THR A 62 8.92 17.52 66.05
CA THR A 62 8.19 18.29 65.03
C THR A 62 6.73 18.54 65.40
N ALA A 63 6.16 17.74 66.31
CA ALA A 63 4.79 17.93 66.82
C ALA A 63 4.67 19.19 67.70
N LYS A 64 5.75 19.57 68.38
CA LYS A 64 5.77 20.75 69.28
C LYS A 64 6.27 22.03 68.61
N GLU A 65 6.82 21.96 67.40
CA GLU A 65 7.42 23.10 66.69
C GLU A 65 6.77 23.36 65.32
N PRO A 66 5.80 24.30 65.22
CA PRO A 66 5.07 24.57 63.98
C PRO A 66 5.95 24.96 62.78
N MET A 67 7.02 25.73 63.00
CA MET A 67 7.94 26.12 61.91
C MET A 67 8.69 24.92 61.34
N LEU A 68 9.03 23.94 62.18
CA LEU A 68 9.74 22.75 61.76
C LEU A 68 8.81 21.77 61.02
N LEU A 69 7.56 21.65 61.48
CA LEU A 69 6.51 20.92 60.77
C LEU A 69 6.27 21.52 59.38
N ARG A 70 6.13 22.85 59.28
CA ARG A 70 5.99 23.55 58.00
C ARG A 70 7.16 23.28 57.06
N PHE A 71 8.39 23.26 57.60
CA PHE A 71 9.57 22.94 56.83
C PHE A 71 9.54 21.49 56.31
N LEU A 72 9.16 20.52 57.15
CA LEU A 72 8.97 19.13 56.70
C LEU A 72 7.89 19.01 55.62
N ASN A 73 6.74 19.65 55.82
CA ASN A 73 5.66 19.69 54.84
C ASN A 73 6.15 20.26 53.50
N GLN A 74 6.95 21.33 53.54
CA GLN A 74 7.58 21.89 52.34
C GLN A 74 8.47 20.86 51.63
N LEU A 75 9.31 20.12 52.36
CA LEU A 75 10.18 19.10 51.75
C LEU A 75 9.37 17.95 51.16
N TYR A 76 8.39 17.42 51.90
CA TYR A 76 7.50 16.39 51.39
C TYR A 76 6.77 16.85 50.13
N TYR A 77 6.23 18.07 50.13
CA TYR A 77 5.57 18.63 48.97
C TYR A 77 6.49 18.76 47.75
N LYS A 78 7.74 19.19 47.95
CA LYS A 78 8.76 19.25 46.90
C LYS A 78 9.10 17.86 46.35
N ILE A 79 9.30 16.85 47.20
CA ILE A 79 9.54 15.48 46.73
C ILE A 79 8.32 14.96 45.96
N GLY A 80 7.10 15.18 46.46
CA GLY A 80 5.87 14.77 45.78
C GLY A 80 5.77 15.37 44.37
N LEU A 81 6.11 16.65 44.22
CA LEU A 81 6.22 17.32 42.91
C LEU A 81 7.23 16.67 41.98
N ILE A 82 8.42 16.33 42.50
CA ILE A 82 9.44 15.65 41.71
C ILE A 82 8.97 14.25 41.30
N GLN A 83 8.21 13.54 42.14
CA GLN A 83 7.66 12.24 41.76
C GLN A 83 6.60 12.37 40.66
N LEU A 84 5.71 13.37 40.74
CA LEU A 84 4.74 13.65 39.68
C LEU A 84 5.43 13.99 38.35
N SER A 85 6.48 14.82 38.36
CA SER A 85 7.20 15.17 37.13
C SER A 85 7.91 13.98 36.49
N ASN A 86 8.27 12.96 37.30
CA ASN A 86 8.81 11.69 36.83
C ASN A 86 7.74 10.65 36.46
N GLY A 87 6.45 10.99 36.55
CA GLY A 87 5.33 10.07 36.29
C GLY A 87 5.17 8.96 37.33
N GLN A 88 5.68 9.14 38.55
CA GLN A 88 5.60 8.20 39.67
C GLN A 88 4.46 8.59 40.62
N ASP A 89 3.24 8.76 40.09
CA ASP A 89 2.16 9.40 40.83
C ASP A 89 1.76 8.64 42.10
N LEU A 90 1.75 7.30 42.10
CA LEU A 90 1.47 6.51 43.31
C LEU A 90 2.46 6.80 44.44
N LYS A 91 3.75 6.99 44.13
CA LYS A 91 4.73 7.41 45.15
C LYS A 91 4.50 8.84 45.58
N ALA A 92 4.09 9.71 44.65
CA ALA A 92 3.73 11.09 44.98
C ALA A 92 2.54 11.14 45.95
N ILE A 93 1.52 10.30 45.73
CA ILE A 93 0.39 10.12 46.65
C ILE A 93 0.90 9.72 48.02
N ASP A 94 1.71 8.65 48.13
CA ASP A 94 2.26 8.20 49.42
C ASP A 94 3.06 9.29 50.14
N ILE A 95 3.74 10.17 49.40
CA ILE A 95 4.48 11.30 49.96
C ILE A 95 3.55 12.43 50.41
N PHE A 96 2.56 12.80 49.60
CA PHE A 96 1.61 13.85 49.96
C PHE A 96 0.75 13.45 51.17
N GLN A 97 0.43 12.17 51.33
CA GLN A 97 -0.30 11.66 52.50
C GLN A 97 0.49 11.77 53.81
N LYS A 98 1.81 12.01 53.77
CA LYS A 98 2.63 12.26 54.97
C LYS A 98 2.57 13.70 55.46
N ILE A 99 2.05 14.62 54.66
CA ILE A 99 1.96 16.05 55.01
C ILE A 99 0.82 16.23 56.02
N GLN A 100 1.11 16.90 57.12
CA GLN A 100 0.19 17.03 58.26
C GLN A 100 -0.21 18.49 58.48
N ASN A 101 -1.41 18.70 59.03
CA ASN A 101 -1.82 20.02 59.50
C ASN A 101 -1.34 20.26 60.95
N TYR A 102 -1.41 21.50 61.42
CA TYR A 102 -1.10 21.82 62.82
C TYR A 102 -2.11 21.15 63.78
N GLU A 103 -1.62 20.53 64.85
CA GLU A 103 -2.46 19.80 65.84
C GLU A 103 -3.40 20.71 66.64
N ASN A 104 -3.09 22.01 66.73
CA ASN A 104 -3.87 23.00 67.45
C ASN A 104 -4.51 23.94 66.43
N GLY A 105 -5.83 23.84 66.26
CA GLY A 105 -6.65 24.61 65.31
C GLY A 105 -6.58 26.13 65.46
N SER A 106 -5.42 26.72 65.16
CA SER A 106 -5.32 28.11 64.73
C SER A 106 -6.04 28.21 63.38
N ASP A 107 -6.83 29.26 63.17
CA ASP A 107 -7.63 29.53 61.95
C ASP A 107 -6.84 29.56 60.61
N ASN A 108 -5.53 29.25 60.63
CA ASN A 108 -4.66 29.20 59.46
C ASN A 108 -4.06 27.80 59.29
N ASP A 109 -4.66 27.02 58.41
CA ASP A 109 -4.10 25.74 57.94
C ASP A 109 -2.72 25.93 57.31
N ASP A 110 -1.86 24.91 57.41
CA ASP A 110 -0.56 24.95 56.74
C ASP A 110 -0.73 25.03 55.20
N TYR A 111 0.00 25.98 54.58
CA TYR A 111 -0.10 26.22 53.14
C TYR A 111 0.25 24.98 52.31
N TYR A 112 1.27 24.21 52.71
CA TYR A 112 1.67 23.01 51.97
C TYR A 112 0.70 21.86 52.19
N TYR A 113 0.09 21.76 53.37
CA TYR A 113 -1.01 20.85 53.65
C TYR A 113 -2.24 21.11 52.78
N LEU A 114 -2.69 22.36 52.66
CA LEU A 114 -3.82 22.72 51.79
C LEU A 114 -3.54 22.36 50.32
N LEU A 115 -2.33 22.70 49.84
CA LEU A 115 -1.91 22.37 48.48
C LEU A 115 -1.82 20.87 48.24
N SER A 116 -1.31 20.09 49.20
CA SER A 116 -1.25 18.63 49.07
C SER A 116 -2.64 18.01 49.09
N LYS A 117 -3.55 18.50 49.95
CA LYS A 117 -4.94 18.02 50.01
C LYS A 117 -5.67 18.24 48.69
N SER A 118 -5.56 19.44 48.12
CA SER A 118 -6.14 19.75 46.79
C SER A 118 -5.62 18.81 45.70
N ARG A 119 -4.31 18.51 45.68
CA ARG A 119 -3.72 17.57 44.72
C ARG A 119 -4.12 16.13 44.95
N LEU A 120 -4.17 15.70 46.21
CA LEU A 120 -4.58 14.35 46.58
C LEU A 120 -6.00 14.07 46.10
N LYS A 121 -6.94 15.02 46.23
CA LYS A 121 -8.30 14.87 45.68
C LYS A 121 -8.29 14.56 44.18
N ASN A 122 -7.56 15.34 43.39
CA ASN A 122 -7.43 15.10 41.94
C ASN A 122 -6.78 13.75 41.63
N LEU A 123 -5.68 13.42 42.32
CA LEU A 123 -5.00 12.12 42.13
C LEU A 123 -5.90 10.95 42.53
N PHE A 124 -6.67 11.07 43.61
CA PHE A 124 -7.61 10.04 44.04
C PHE A 124 -8.74 9.86 43.04
N LEU A 125 -9.26 10.94 42.45
CA LEU A 125 -10.23 10.88 41.36
C LEU A 125 -9.64 10.16 40.14
N GLU A 126 -8.47 10.60 39.66
CA GLU A 126 -7.82 10.04 38.46
C GLU A 126 -7.50 8.55 38.58
N TYR A 127 -7.10 8.09 39.77
CA TYR A 127 -6.77 6.69 40.06
C TYR A 127 -7.95 5.85 40.56
N GLY A 128 -9.11 6.47 40.81
CA GLY A 128 -10.30 5.77 41.29
C GLY A 128 -10.20 5.32 42.75
N MET A 129 -9.44 6.04 43.57
CA MET A 129 -9.32 5.81 45.01
C MET A 129 -10.52 6.42 45.76
N TRP A 130 -11.72 5.93 45.45
CA TRP A 130 -12.99 6.54 45.88
C TRP A 130 -13.15 6.68 47.39
N ASP A 131 -12.69 5.69 48.17
CA ASP A 131 -12.74 5.76 49.64
C ASP A 131 -11.85 6.87 50.19
N LYS A 132 -10.64 7.01 49.65
CA LYS A 132 -9.72 8.08 50.05
C LYS A 132 -10.27 9.44 49.64
N LEU A 133 -10.83 9.56 48.42
CA LEU A 133 -11.44 10.79 47.95
C LEU A 133 -12.59 11.23 48.86
N ARG A 134 -13.54 10.35 49.15
CA ARG A 134 -14.69 10.66 50.02
C ARG A 134 -14.27 11.14 51.41
N ASN A 135 -13.21 10.56 51.99
CA ASN A 135 -12.72 10.97 53.30
C ASN A 135 -12.06 12.36 53.30
N GLU A 136 -11.60 12.86 52.14
CA GLU A 136 -10.95 14.16 52.01
C GLU A 136 -11.89 15.30 51.60
N LEU A 137 -13.10 14.98 51.12
CA LEU A 137 -14.08 15.96 50.67
C LEU A 137 -14.70 16.72 51.85
N SER A 138 -15.03 17.98 51.58
CA SER A 138 -15.79 18.88 52.45
C SER A 138 -16.98 19.45 51.70
N ASP A 139 -17.92 20.08 52.40
CA ASP A 139 -19.15 20.63 51.78
C ASP A 139 -18.87 21.66 50.66
N SER A 140 -17.68 22.26 50.62
CA SER A 140 -17.27 23.22 49.59
C SER A 140 -16.68 22.58 48.31
N ASP A 141 -16.54 21.26 48.24
CA ASP A 141 -15.90 20.54 47.13
C ASP A 141 -16.91 20.03 46.08
N GLU A 142 -17.81 20.90 45.60
CA GLU A 142 -18.88 20.54 44.66
C GLU A 142 -18.35 19.94 43.34
N ASP A 143 -17.16 20.35 42.89
CA ASP A 143 -16.52 19.91 41.65
C ASP A 143 -16.28 18.37 41.57
N PHE A 144 -16.26 17.68 42.71
CA PHE A 144 -16.02 16.22 42.77
C PHE A 144 -17.31 15.41 42.90
N THR A 145 -18.44 16.03 43.27
CA THR A 145 -19.70 15.33 43.53
C THR A 145 -20.28 14.72 42.26
N GLU A 146 -20.40 15.52 41.19
CA GLU A 146 -20.95 15.05 39.90
C GLU A 146 -20.13 13.90 39.28
N PRO A 147 -18.78 13.97 39.19
CA PRO A 147 -17.98 12.85 38.71
C PRO A 147 -18.16 11.55 39.51
N ILE A 148 -18.27 11.64 40.85
CA ILE A 148 -18.46 10.48 41.73
C ILE A 148 -19.84 9.86 41.51
N GLU A 149 -20.89 10.68 41.46
CA GLU A 149 -22.26 10.20 41.22
C GLU A 149 -22.38 9.51 39.85
N LEU A 150 -21.84 10.15 38.81
CA LEU A 150 -21.82 9.58 37.47
C LEU A 150 -21.05 8.26 37.42
N PHE A 151 -19.87 8.19 38.05
CA PHE A 151 -19.10 6.95 38.12
C PHE A 151 -19.89 5.83 38.82
N ASN A 152 -20.57 6.12 39.94
CA ASN A 152 -21.38 5.13 40.66
C ASN A 152 -22.57 4.63 39.83
N GLN A 153 -23.21 5.51 39.06
CA GLN A 153 -24.29 5.15 38.14
C GLN A 153 -23.77 4.22 37.04
N LEU A 154 -22.66 4.58 36.39
CA LEU A 154 -22.02 3.79 35.34
C LEU A 154 -21.55 2.42 35.87
N ASN A 155 -20.93 2.39 37.05
CA ASN A 155 -20.48 1.14 37.68
C ASN A 155 -21.68 0.21 37.99
N SER A 156 -22.79 0.78 38.47
CA SER A 156 -24.02 0.01 38.72
C SER A 156 -24.61 -0.56 37.43
N ALA A 157 -24.58 0.20 36.32
CA ALA A 157 -24.99 -0.28 35.01
C ALA A 157 -24.06 -1.38 34.48
N LEU A 158 -22.74 -1.18 34.59
CA LEU A 158 -21.70 -2.12 34.21
C LEU A 158 -21.88 -3.46 34.93
N VAL A 159 -22.05 -3.45 36.26
CA VAL A 159 -22.25 -4.70 37.03
C VAL A 159 -23.51 -5.44 36.59
N LYS A 160 -24.63 -4.74 36.38
CA LYS A 160 -25.88 -5.35 35.87
C LYS A 160 -25.68 -5.96 34.49
N LYS A 161 -24.98 -5.25 33.61
CA LYS A 161 -24.63 -5.73 32.27
C LYS A 161 -23.76 -6.99 32.38
N LEU A 162 -22.67 -6.97 33.15
CA LEU A 162 -21.77 -8.11 33.31
C LEU A 162 -22.44 -9.37 33.89
N GLN A 163 -23.58 -9.25 34.57
CA GLN A 163 -24.36 -10.40 35.07
C GLN A 163 -25.31 -11.02 34.03
N SER A 164 -25.54 -10.36 32.90
CA SER A 164 -26.39 -10.85 31.81
C SER A 164 -25.63 -11.78 30.85
N SER A 165 -26.32 -12.72 30.19
CA SER A 165 -25.69 -13.73 29.32
C SER A 165 -25.00 -13.10 28.11
N PHE A 166 -23.75 -13.49 27.88
CA PHE A 166 -22.87 -12.93 26.87
C PHE A 166 -22.90 -13.71 25.56
N GLU A 167 -23.70 -13.28 24.57
CA GLU A 167 -23.76 -14.01 23.29
C GLU A 167 -23.55 -13.13 22.04
N ASN A 168 -23.62 -11.78 22.12
CA ASN A 168 -23.53 -10.90 20.95
C ASN A 168 -22.37 -9.87 21.03
N PRO A 169 -21.51 -9.73 20.00
CA PRO A 169 -20.46 -8.68 19.93
C PRO A 169 -20.96 -7.23 20.01
N ASP A 170 -22.16 -6.92 19.53
CA ASP A 170 -22.77 -5.58 19.67
C ASP A 170 -22.89 -5.16 21.13
N TYR A 171 -23.08 -6.14 22.01
CA TYR A 171 -23.14 -5.96 23.44
C TYR A 171 -21.83 -5.41 24.01
N TYR A 172 -20.69 -5.96 23.60
CA TYR A 172 -19.37 -5.52 24.07
C TYR A 172 -19.02 -4.13 23.53
N ASN A 173 -19.43 -3.82 22.30
CA ASN A 173 -19.28 -2.47 21.75
C ASN A 173 -20.10 -1.44 22.52
N SER A 174 -21.36 -1.73 22.84
CA SER A 174 -22.17 -0.90 23.75
C SER A 174 -21.50 -0.76 25.12
N LEU A 175 -21.02 -1.85 25.71
CA LEU A 175 -20.34 -1.83 27.01
C LEU A 175 -19.12 -0.88 27.03
N ILE A 176 -18.36 -0.89 25.93
CA ILE A 176 -17.21 0.01 25.76
C ILE A 176 -17.67 1.46 25.67
N GLN A 177 -18.64 1.78 24.81
CA GLN A 177 -19.02 3.16 24.52
C GLN A 177 -19.86 3.80 25.63
N ASP A 178 -20.78 3.03 26.21
CA ASP A 178 -21.80 3.56 27.11
C ASP A 178 -21.33 3.57 28.58
N GLU A 179 -20.48 2.62 28.98
CA GLU A 179 -19.99 2.52 30.36
C GLU A 179 -18.48 2.76 30.48
N LEU A 180 -17.65 1.94 29.82
CA LEU A 180 -16.22 1.88 30.14
C LEU A 180 -15.46 3.14 29.70
N ILE A 181 -15.71 3.67 28.49
CA ILE A 181 -15.09 4.92 28.03
C ILE A 181 -15.48 6.09 28.94
N PRO A 182 -16.78 6.32 29.25
CA PRO A 182 -17.17 7.34 30.22
C PRO A 182 -16.51 7.19 31.59
N MET A 183 -16.42 5.95 32.12
CA MET A 183 -15.72 5.69 33.39
C MET A 183 -14.23 6.04 33.31
N LEU A 184 -13.55 5.73 32.19
CA LEU A 184 -12.16 6.08 31.95
C LEU A 184 -11.96 7.58 31.69
N ASN A 185 -12.97 8.30 31.22
CA ASN A 185 -12.90 9.76 31.11
C ASN A 185 -12.93 10.43 32.49
N ILE A 186 -13.65 9.83 33.45
CA ILE A 186 -13.69 10.31 34.85
C ILE A 186 -12.41 9.90 35.59
N SER A 187 -12.02 8.64 35.46
CA SER A 187 -10.93 8.02 36.24
C SER A 187 -9.98 7.26 35.30
N PRO A 188 -9.13 7.98 34.55
CA PRO A 188 -8.33 7.40 33.45
C PRO A 188 -7.28 6.38 33.90
N TYR A 189 -6.90 6.39 35.18
CA TYR A 189 -5.92 5.47 35.73
C TYR A 189 -6.56 4.47 36.69
N ASN A 190 -7.89 4.30 36.69
CA ASN A 190 -8.51 3.26 37.49
C ASN A 190 -8.13 1.86 36.97
N LEU A 191 -7.38 1.10 37.78
CA LEU A 191 -6.83 -0.19 37.39
C LEU A 191 -7.92 -1.23 37.09
N ASP A 192 -9.00 -1.23 37.85
CA ASP A 192 -10.08 -2.21 37.69
C ASP A 192 -10.86 -1.95 36.40
N VAL A 193 -11.18 -0.68 36.12
CA VAL A 193 -11.87 -0.28 34.88
C VAL A 193 -10.99 -0.56 33.66
N LEU A 194 -9.69 -0.23 33.72
CA LEU A 194 -8.75 -0.55 32.64
C LEU A 194 -8.64 -2.05 32.41
N SER A 195 -8.62 -2.85 33.48
CA SER A 195 -8.53 -4.31 33.39
C SER A 195 -9.78 -4.91 32.73
N ILE A 196 -10.98 -4.46 33.14
CA ILE A 196 -12.26 -4.84 32.51
C ILE A 196 -12.28 -4.42 31.04
N TYR A 197 -11.86 -3.19 30.74
CA TYR A 197 -11.80 -2.67 29.38
C TYR A 197 -10.92 -3.52 28.47
N ILE A 198 -9.73 -3.89 28.93
CA ILE A 198 -8.81 -4.76 28.18
C ILE A 198 -9.41 -6.15 27.99
N ASP A 199 -10.05 -6.73 29.01
CA ASP A 199 -10.70 -8.04 28.89
C ASP A 199 -11.81 -8.04 27.84
N VAL A 200 -12.63 -6.99 27.81
CA VAL A 200 -13.69 -6.81 26.81
C VAL A 200 -13.09 -6.67 25.41
N LEU A 201 -12.00 -5.91 25.27
CA LEU A 201 -11.29 -5.81 24.00
C LEU A 201 -10.72 -7.16 23.54
N PHE A 202 -10.16 -7.98 24.44
CA PHE A 202 -9.72 -9.34 24.08
C PHE A 202 -10.87 -10.25 23.67
N LYS A 203 -12.06 -10.10 24.28
CA LYS A 203 -13.26 -10.84 23.85
C LYS A 203 -13.71 -10.41 22.46
N LEU A 204 -13.71 -9.11 22.17
CA LEU A 204 -13.99 -8.58 20.84
C LEU A 204 -12.95 -9.06 19.82
N LEU A 205 -11.66 -9.05 20.18
CA LEU A 205 -10.59 -9.52 19.30
C LEU A 205 -10.72 -11.02 18.99
N GLY A 206 -11.27 -11.80 19.92
CA GLY A 206 -11.55 -13.22 19.76
C GLY A 206 -12.93 -13.55 19.16
N SER A 207 -13.71 -12.57 18.68
CA SER A 207 -15.01 -12.83 18.06
C SER A 207 -14.91 -12.86 16.53
N LYS A 208 -15.87 -13.54 15.88
CA LYS A 208 -15.95 -13.60 14.40
C LYS A 208 -16.18 -12.23 13.76
N ASP A 209 -16.82 -11.30 14.47
CA ASP A 209 -17.11 -9.95 13.99
C ASP A 209 -15.89 -9.00 14.07
N SER A 210 -14.75 -9.47 14.57
CA SER A 210 -13.51 -8.70 14.67
C SER A 210 -12.90 -8.32 13.31
N GLU A 211 -13.32 -8.94 12.21
CA GLU A 211 -12.76 -8.72 10.87
C GLU A 211 -12.78 -7.25 10.43
N ASN A 212 -13.72 -6.44 10.93
CA ASN A 212 -13.87 -5.04 10.53
C ASN A 212 -12.97 -4.04 11.30
N ASP A 213 -12.48 -4.35 12.52
CA ASP A 213 -11.63 -3.45 13.33
C ASP A 213 -10.57 -4.17 14.19
N LEU A 214 -10.02 -5.27 13.69
CA LEU A 214 -8.99 -6.04 14.37
C LEU A 214 -7.76 -5.18 14.79
N PHE A 215 -7.33 -4.28 13.92
CA PHE A 215 -6.22 -3.35 14.19
C PHE A 215 -6.53 -2.35 15.30
N GLY A 216 -7.69 -1.70 15.23
CA GLY A 216 -8.09 -0.72 16.22
C GLY A 216 -8.26 -1.34 17.60
N ILE A 217 -8.79 -2.56 17.67
CA ILE A 217 -8.90 -3.33 18.93
C ILE A 217 -7.50 -3.63 19.50
N ALA A 218 -6.60 -4.21 18.70
CA ALA A 218 -5.24 -4.56 19.17
C ALA A 218 -4.43 -3.33 19.62
N ILE A 219 -4.54 -2.20 18.89
CA ILE A 219 -3.90 -0.94 19.28
C ILE A 219 -4.44 -0.43 20.62
N ARG A 220 -5.76 -0.50 20.83
CA ARG A 220 -6.39 -0.11 22.11
C ARG A 220 -5.87 -0.97 23.27
N ILE A 221 -5.78 -2.30 23.09
CA ILE A 221 -5.21 -3.22 24.09
C ILE A 221 -3.78 -2.81 24.45
N ILE A 222 -2.91 -2.64 23.45
CA ILE A 222 -1.50 -2.29 23.67
C ILE A 222 -1.38 -0.96 24.42
N LYS A 223 -2.14 0.07 24.01
CA LYS A 223 -2.14 1.38 24.67
C LYS A 223 -2.60 1.30 26.12
N SER A 224 -3.67 0.56 26.41
CA SER A 224 -4.16 0.38 27.77
C SER A 224 -3.17 -0.38 28.65
N TYR A 225 -2.52 -1.41 28.11
CA TYR A 225 -1.45 -2.11 28.83
C TYR A 225 -0.21 -1.24 29.07
N ASP A 226 0.22 -0.45 28.10
CA ASP A 226 1.32 0.50 28.27
C ASP A 226 1.00 1.55 29.34
N LEU A 227 -0.26 2.01 29.40
CA LEU A 227 -0.74 2.92 30.44
C LEU A 227 -0.66 2.27 31.83
N ILE A 228 -1.09 1.01 31.98
CA ILE A 228 -0.98 0.27 33.24
C ILE A 228 0.49 0.10 33.64
N LEU A 229 1.36 -0.29 32.70
CA LEU A 229 2.80 -0.42 32.97
C LEU A 229 3.46 0.90 33.39
N GLN A 230 2.93 2.03 32.93
CA GLN A 230 3.40 3.36 33.29
C GLN A 230 2.88 3.79 34.67
N LYS A 231 1.57 3.68 34.91
CA LYS A 231 0.88 4.27 36.07
C LYS A 231 0.79 3.32 37.28
N HIS A 232 0.78 2.01 37.04
CA HIS A 232 0.59 0.97 38.06
C HIS A 232 1.78 0.04 38.24
N LYS A 233 2.97 0.43 37.76
CA LYS A 233 4.18 -0.41 37.78
C LYS A 233 4.51 -1.05 39.14
N THR A 234 4.19 -0.36 40.23
CA THR A 234 4.41 -0.79 41.62
C THR A 234 3.24 -1.58 42.20
N SER A 235 2.04 -1.42 41.64
CA SER A 235 0.80 -2.08 42.10
C SER A 235 0.62 -3.47 41.50
N ILE A 236 1.18 -3.73 40.31
CA ILE A 236 1.09 -5.04 39.65
C ILE A 236 2.34 -5.90 39.88
N SER A 237 2.14 -7.22 39.91
CA SER A 237 3.20 -8.19 40.17
C SER A 237 4.25 -8.23 39.05
N ILE A 238 5.44 -8.77 39.36
CA ILE A 238 6.49 -9.03 38.36
C ILE A 238 5.95 -9.91 37.22
N ASN A 239 5.22 -10.97 37.54
CA ASN A 239 4.66 -11.89 36.55
C ASN A 239 3.66 -11.19 35.61
N GLN A 240 2.76 -10.38 36.16
CA GLN A 240 1.81 -9.60 35.34
C GLN A 240 2.55 -8.66 34.37
N ARG A 241 3.63 -8.00 34.82
CA ARG A 241 4.44 -7.14 33.94
C ARG A 241 5.10 -7.93 32.81
N LEU A 242 5.67 -9.10 33.11
CA LEU A 242 6.29 -9.97 32.11
C LEU A 242 5.26 -10.45 31.07
N GLU A 243 4.07 -10.84 31.52
CA GLU A 243 2.96 -11.27 30.65
C GLU A 243 2.44 -10.13 29.79
N ILE A 244 2.27 -8.91 30.33
CA ILE A 244 1.87 -7.74 29.54
C ILE A 244 2.88 -7.45 28.43
N TYR A 245 4.18 -7.39 28.76
CA TYR A 245 5.21 -7.13 27.74
C TYR A 245 5.21 -8.21 26.66
N TYR A 246 5.05 -9.48 27.05
CA TYR A 246 4.95 -10.58 26.10
C TYR A 246 3.71 -10.47 25.19
N SER A 247 2.53 -10.25 25.77
CA SER A 247 1.28 -10.09 25.01
C SER A 247 1.37 -8.92 24.04
N ASN A 248 1.88 -7.76 24.48
CA ASN A 248 2.13 -6.62 23.59
C ASN A 248 3.11 -6.98 22.46
N SER A 249 4.18 -7.72 22.74
CA SER A 249 5.12 -8.18 21.72
C SER A 249 4.49 -9.11 20.67
N VAL A 250 3.64 -10.04 21.09
CA VAL A 250 2.93 -10.95 20.17
C VAL A 250 1.95 -10.18 19.28
N LEU A 251 1.12 -9.30 19.86
CA LEU A 251 0.16 -8.49 19.13
C LEU A 251 0.86 -7.53 18.16
N GLN A 252 1.93 -6.86 18.60
CA GLN A 252 2.74 -6.00 17.73
C GLN A 252 3.31 -6.80 16.56
N MET A 253 3.97 -7.92 16.82
CA MET A 253 4.67 -8.68 15.80
C MET A 253 3.73 -9.34 14.78
N PHE A 254 2.71 -10.05 15.24
CA PHE A 254 1.95 -10.95 14.37
C PHE A 254 0.64 -10.35 13.87
N LEU A 255 0.01 -9.49 14.68
CA LEU A 255 -1.26 -8.89 14.35
C LEU A 255 -1.08 -7.54 13.66
N LEU A 256 -0.18 -6.69 14.18
CA LEU A 256 0.06 -5.34 13.64
C LEU A 256 1.26 -5.24 12.68
N ASN A 257 2.10 -6.28 12.61
CA ASN A 257 3.39 -6.26 11.89
C ASN A 257 4.29 -5.06 12.27
N ILE A 258 4.35 -4.74 13.57
CA ILE A 258 5.17 -3.71 14.20
C ILE A 258 6.32 -4.39 14.95
N ASP A 259 7.52 -3.79 14.91
CA ASP A 259 8.69 -4.30 15.64
C ASP A 259 8.41 -4.40 17.16
N PRO A 260 8.41 -5.61 17.76
CA PRO A 260 8.12 -5.80 19.18
C PRO A 260 9.34 -5.58 20.09
N MET A 261 10.50 -5.19 19.55
CA MET A 261 11.79 -5.19 20.26
C MET A 261 11.78 -4.33 21.54
N HIS A 262 11.03 -3.23 21.55
CA HIS A 262 10.88 -2.39 22.74
C HIS A 262 10.34 -3.18 23.94
N ASN A 263 9.23 -3.90 23.72
CA ASN A 263 8.56 -4.69 24.76
C ASN A 263 9.37 -5.94 25.11
N LEU A 264 9.98 -6.61 24.13
CA LEU A 264 10.86 -7.75 24.39
C LEU A 264 12.07 -7.38 25.24
N LYS A 265 12.72 -6.25 24.96
CA LYS A 265 13.85 -5.75 25.75
C LYS A 265 13.43 -5.45 27.19
N LYS A 266 12.28 -4.79 27.38
CA LYS A 266 11.74 -4.51 28.71
C LYS A 266 11.38 -5.80 29.47
N CYS A 267 10.80 -6.78 28.80
CA CYS A 267 10.50 -8.10 29.36
C CYS A 267 11.77 -8.80 29.86
N LEU A 268 12.78 -8.92 29.00
CA LEU A 268 14.05 -9.58 29.32
C LEU A 268 14.90 -8.80 30.32
N ALA A 269 14.74 -7.49 30.41
CA ALA A 269 15.37 -6.67 31.45
C ALA A 269 14.78 -6.92 32.85
N ILE A 270 13.52 -7.37 32.93
CA ILE A 270 12.90 -7.79 34.20
C ILE A 270 13.35 -9.21 34.57
N ASP A 271 13.29 -10.14 33.62
CA ASP A 271 13.73 -11.52 33.79
C ASP A 271 14.30 -12.07 32.47
N MET A 272 15.61 -12.26 32.42
CA MET A 272 16.32 -12.76 31.24
C MET A 272 16.00 -14.24 30.92
N ASP A 273 15.51 -15.00 31.91
CA ASP A 273 15.17 -16.41 31.76
C ASP A 273 13.69 -16.67 31.55
N TYR A 274 12.88 -15.60 31.50
CA TYR A 274 11.46 -15.70 31.18
C TYR A 274 11.27 -16.31 29.78
N THR A 275 10.86 -17.58 29.78
CA THR A 275 10.96 -18.46 28.61
C THR A 275 10.15 -17.96 27.42
N LYS A 276 8.97 -17.36 27.65
CA LYS A 276 8.10 -16.85 26.58
C LYS A 276 8.78 -15.72 25.79
N CYS A 277 9.27 -14.68 26.46
CA CYS A 277 9.99 -13.57 25.82
C CYS A 277 11.33 -14.01 25.21
N LYS A 278 12.08 -14.90 25.89
CA LYS A 278 13.34 -15.44 25.37
C LYS A 278 13.13 -16.20 24.06
N ARG A 279 12.12 -17.08 24.01
CA ARG A 279 11.82 -17.84 22.79
C ARG A 279 11.33 -16.94 21.66
N LEU A 280 10.45 -15.98 21.95
CA LEU A 280 9.96 -15.03 20.95
C LEU A 280 11.08 -14.13 20.40
N SER A 281 12.01 -13.68 21.26
CA SER A 281 13.18 -12.90 20.85
C SER A 281 14.12 -13.68 19.93
N VAL A 282 14.39 -14.95 20.22
CA VAL A 282 15.21 -15.81 19.33
C VAL A 282 14.50 -16.07 18.01
N PHE A 283 13.19 -16.32 18.05
CA PHE A 283 12.38 -16.51 16.85
C PHE A 283 12.44 -15.28 15.94
N LEU A 284 12.20 -14.09 16.50
CA LEU A 284 12.32 -12.80 15.83
C LEU A 284 13.71 -12.56 15.25
N SER A 285 14.77 -12.79 16.05
CA SER A 285 16.16 -12.59 15.60
C SER A 285 16.50 -13.46 14.39
N LYS A 286 16.00 -14.70 14.33
CA LYS A 286 16.22 -15.58 13.18
C LYS A 286 15.44 -15.12 11.95
N LEU A 287 14.20 -14.65 12.12
CA LEU A 287 13.40 -14.11 11.03
C LEU A 287 13.98 -12.82 10.46
N ASN A 288 14.52 -11.94 11.30
CA ASN A 288 15.16 -10.69 10.86
C ASN A 288 16.43 -10.91 10.02
N LYS A 289 17.02 -12.11 10.05
CA LYS A 289 18.14 -12.48 9.16
C LYS A 289 17.69 -12.90 7.76
N ILE A 290 16.41 -13.22 7.61
CA ILE A 290 15.81 -13.71 6.38
C ILE A 290 14.95 -12.62 5.73
N ASN A 291 14.23 -11.85 6.54
CA ASN A 291 13.28 -10.85 6.12
C ASN A 291 13.92 -9.47 6.04
N PRO A 292 13.41 -8.58 5.18
CA PRO A 292 13.75 -7.16 5.21
C PRO A 292 13.36 -6.53 6.56
N SER A 293 13.91 -5.35 6.86
CA SER A 293 13.55 -4.60 8.07
C SER A 293 12.05 -4.37 8.13
N TYR A 294 11.49 -4.42 9.34
CA TYR A 294 10.08 -4.14 9.58
C TYR A 294 9.73 -2.76 9.05
N ALA A 295 8.88 -2.74 8.05
CA ALA A 295 8.27 -1.51 7.61
C ALA A 295 6.76 -1.72 7.63
N ASN A 296 6.08 -0.74 8.25
CA ASN A 296 4.65 -0.81 8.52
C ASN A 296 3.90 -0.95 7.21
N PHE A 297 3.32 -2.12 6.99
CA PHE A 297 2.56 -2.48 5.79
C PHE A 297 1.28 -1.62 5.62
N LEU A 298 0.78 -1.06 6.72
CA LEU A 298 -0.51 -0.38 6.84
C LEU A 298 -0.48 1.14 6.57
N ASP A 299 0.65 1.73 6.22
CA ASP A 299 0.67 3.11 5.71
C ASP A 299 0.75 3.05 4.18
N PRO A 300 -0.33 3.35 3.43
CA PRO A 300 -0.33 3.38 1.98
C PRO A 300 0.78 4.29 1.40
N ASN A 301 1.19 5.31 2.16
CA ASN A 301 2.26 6.23 1.80
C ASN A 301 3.66 5.70 2.18
N LYS A 302 3.74 4.69 3.06
CA LYS A 302 4.98 4.05 3.50
C LYS A 302 4.94 2.54 3.33
N PHE A 303 4.45 2.07 2.18
CA PHE A 303 4.78 0.74 1.63
C PHE A 303 6.30 0.59 1.36
N ASN A 304 7.16 1.28 2.11
CA ASN A 304 8.55 0.93 2.33
C ASN A 304 8.56 -0.56 2.63
N LEU A 305 9.13 -1.35 1.75
CA LEU A 305 10.20 -2.18 2.25
C LEU A 305 11.38 -1.23 2.13
N GLU A 306 12.00 -0.85 3.25
CA GLU A 306 13.34 -0.29 3.13
C GLU A 306 14.10 -1.34 2.33
N PHE A 307 14.48 -0.98 1.09
CA PHE A 307 15.42 -1.77 0.34
C PHE A 307 16.73 -1.63 1.09
N ASP A 308 16.88 -2.45 2.11
CA ASP A 308 18.21 -2.86 2.49
C ASP A 308 18.74 -3.58 1.26
N ASN A 309 19.74 -2.98 0.60
CA ASN A 309 20.43 -3.58 -0.55
C ASN A 309 21.07 -4.95 -0.20
N ASN A 310 20.89 -5.42 1.03
CA ASN A 310 21.37 -6.66 1.61
C ASN A 310 20.34 -7.80 1.67
N LEU A 311 19.08 -7.61 1.24
CA LEU A 311 18.11 -8.72 1.26
C LEU A 311 18.47 -9.79 0.21
N ASP A 312 18.87 -10.96 0.68
CA ASP A 312 19.09 -12.13 -0.17
C ASP A 312 17.76 -12.81 -0.52
N TRP A 313 17.20 -12.43 -1.67
CA TRP A 313 15.96 -13.01 -2.21
C TRP A 313 16.05 -14.53 -2.42
N ASN A 314 17.24 -15.07 -2.74
CA ASN A 314 17.39 -16.51 -2.90
C ASN A 314 17.21 -17.19 -1.53
N ARG A 315 17.89 -16.66 -0.51
CA ARG A 315 17.81 -17.16 0.87
C ARG A 315 16.38 -17.15 1.39
N ALA A 316 15.62 -16.08 1.13
CA ALA A 316 14.22 -15.99 1.56
C ALA A 316 13.34 -17.10 0.95
N ILE A 317 13.41 -17.31 -0.37
CA ILE A 317 12.66 -18.40 -1.03
C ILE A 317 13.10 -19.77 -0.53
N GLU A 318 14.40 -20.00 -0.41
CA GLU A 318 14.93 -21.26 0.09
C GLU A 318 14.44 -21.54 1.51
N PHE A 319 14.53 -20.55 2.39
CA PHE A 319 14.06 -20.65 3.77
C PHE A 319 12.57 -20.99 3.83
N TYR A 320 11.70 -20.19 3.20
CA TYR A 320 10.26 -20.32 3.37
C TYR A 320 9.65 -21.50 2.63
N LEU A 321 10.11 -21.78 1.40
CA LEU A 321 9.42 -22.74 0.50
C LEU A 321 10.19 -24.05 0.31
N VAL A 322 11.51 -24.06 0.47
CA VAL A 322 12.37 -25.21 0.12
C VAL A 322 12.80 -26.00 1.35
N GLU A 323 13.26 -25.33 2.41
CA GLU A 323 13.79 -25.99 3.61
C GLU A 323 12.78 -26.95 4.25
N LYS A 324 13.23 -28.18 4.52
CA LYS A 324 12.43 -29.27 5.09
C LYS A 324 12.68 -29.49 6.59
N LYS A 325 13.32 -28.53 7.24
CA LYS A 325 13.58 -28.56 8.68
C LYS A 325 13.15 -27.23 9.31
N PRO A 326 12.50 -27.25 10.48
CA PRO A 326 12.10 -26.03 11.16
C PRO A 326 13.34 -25.27 11.65
N PHE A 327 13.37 -23.98 11.35
CA PHE A 327 14.46 -23.11 11.76
C PHE A 327 14.55 -22.91 13.28
N TYR A 328 13.49 -23.23 14.03
CA TYR A 328 13.45 -23.10 15.48
C TYR A 328 12.75 -24.28 16.17
N LYS A 329 13.55 -25.28 16.55
CA LYS A 329 13.07 -26.54 17.15
C LYS A 329 12.37 -26.37 18.50
N LEU A 330 12.68 -25.33 19.28
CA LEU A 330 12.07 -25.12 20.62
C LEU A 330 10.60 -24.70 20.56
N PHE A 331 10.09 -24.32 19.39
CA PHE A 331 8.66 -24.11 19.15
C PHE A 331 7.96 -25.35 18.57
N MET A 332 8.67 -26.46 18.35
CA MET A 332 8.00 -27.70 17.99
C MET A 332 7.28 -28.29 19.21
N PRO A 333 6.04 -28.78 19.04
CA PRO A 333 5.42 -29.65 20.04
C PRO A 333 6.33 -30.87 20.27
N VAL A 334 6.35 -31.37 21.50
CA VAL A 334 7.06 -32.63 21.82
C VAL A 334 6.36 -33.83 21.16
N ASP A 335 5.07 -33.70 20.83
CA ASP A 335 4.26 -34.75 20.20
C ASP A 335 4.36 -34.79 18.66
N SER A 336 4.43 -36.01 18.14
CA SER A 336 4.77 -36.40 16.77
C SER A 336 3.73 -36.10 15.69
N ALA A 337 2.65 -35.37 15.98
CA ALA A 337 1.56 -35.11 15.05
C ALA A 337 1.79 -33.92 14.11
N PHE A 338 2.75 -33.02 14.41
CA PHE A 338 3.03 -31.88 13.55
C PHE A 338 3.79 -32.29 12.28
N LYS A 339 3.09 -32.34 11.16
CA LYS A 339 3.69 -32.61 9.84
C LYS A 339 4.35 -31.34 9.31
N PHE A 340 5.66 -31.19 9.53
CA PHE A 340 6.43 -30.08 8.97
C PHE A 340 6.49 -30.15 7.45
N GLU A 341 5.97 -29.13 6.76
CA GLU A 341 6.01 -29.05 5.29
C GLU A 341 7.11 -28.12 4.77
N ASN A 342 7.18 -26.91 5.32
CA ASN A 342 8.16 -25.86 5.02
C ASN A 342 8.12 -24.79 6.14
N ASN A 343 9.07 -23.85 6.13
CA ASN A 343 9.10 -22.81 7.18
C ASN A 343 7.96 -21.79 7.04
N TYR A 344 7.40 -21.57 5.85
CA TYR A 344 6.23 -20.69 5.70
C TYR A 344 5.05 -21.19 6.53
N ASN A 345 4.59 -22.41 6.29
CA ASN A 345 3.48 -23.01 7.03
C ASN A 345 3.79 -23.07 8.53
N PHE A 346 5.02 -23.41 8.90
CA PHE A 346 5.44 -23.41 10.31
C PHE A 346 5.32 -22.02 10.96
N VAL A 347 5.76 -20.95 10.28
CA VAL A 347 5.68 -19.58 10.80
C VAL A 347 4.24 -19.13 10.93
N ILE A 348 3.40 -19.38 9.92
CA ILE A 348 1.98 -19.04 9.97
C ILE A 348 1.28 -19.78 11.12
N THR A 349 1.43 -21.10 11.21
CA THR A 349 0.81 -21.88 12.29
C THR A 349 1.27 -21.39 13.66
N LYS A 350 2.57 -21.13 13.84
CA LYS A 350 3.06 -20.62 15.13
C LYS A 350 2.63 -19.19 15.43
N SER A 351 2.50 -18.33 14.43
CA SER A 351 1.94 -16.99 14.64
C SER A 351 0.50 -17.07 15.14
N THR A 352 -0.34 -17.91 14.54
CA THR A 352 -1.74 -18.09 14.93
C THR A 352 -1.86 -18.72 16.31
N GLU A 353 -1.07 -19.76 16.61
CA GLU A 353 -1.01 -20.35 17.96
C GLU A 353 -0.64 -19.32 19.04
N LEU A 354 0.36 -18.47 18.78
CA LEU A 354 0.81 -17.45 19.74
C LEU A 354 -0.25 -16.34 19.91
N ILE A 355 -0.91 -15.91 18.84
CA ILE A 355 -2.02 -14.95 18.92
C ILE A 355 -3.17 -15.55 19.74
N ASN A 356 -3.57 -16.79 19.44
CA ASN A 356 -4.64 -17.48 20.17
C ASN A 356 -4.28 -17.67 21.65
N ASP A 357 -3.04 -18.05 21.97
CA ASP A 357 -2.58 -18.13 23.35
C ASP A 357 -2.70 -16.78 24.06
N VAL A 358 -2.37 -15.69 23.37
CA VAL A 358 -2.53 -14.34 23.93
C VAL A 358 -3.99 -13.98 24.18
N ILE A 359 -4.87 -14.25 23.22
CA ILE A 359 -6.29 -13.89 23.29
C ILE A 359 -7.04 -14.73 24.32
N PHE A 360 -6.77 -16.03 24.41
CA PHE A 360 -7.59 -16.96 25.20
C PHE A 360 -6.95 -17.33 26.54
N ASN A 361 -5.62 -17.34 26.65
CA ASN A 361 -4.93 -17.84 27.85
C ASN A 361 -4.12 -16.76 28.59
N MET A 362 -3.57 -15.76 27.90
CA MET A 362 -2.65 -14.77 28.50
C MET A 362 -3.32 -13.42 28.77
N ARG A 363 -4.22 -13.42 29.75
CA ARG A 363 -4.88 -12.21 30.24
C ARG A 363 -4.46 -11.94 31.71
N PRO A 364 -3.30 -11.28 31.92
CA PRO A 364 -2.67 -11.13 33.24
C PRO A 364 -3.49 -10.38 34.30
N LEU A 365 -4.49 -9.63 33.86
CA LEU A 365 -5.32 -8.76 34.70
C LEU A 365 -6.80 -9.15 34.63
N ILE A 366 -7.13 -10.41 34.34
CA ILE A 366 -8.53 -10.85 34.24
C ILE A 366 -9.32 -10.41 35.47
N SER A 367 -10.42 -9.71 35.22
CA SER A 367 -11.43 -9.52 36.25
C SER A 367 -12.18 -10.83 36.50
N HIS A 368 -12.28 -11.25 37.75
CA HIS A 368 -13.00 -12.48 38.15
C HIS A 368 -14.47 -12.53 37.70
N ASN A 369 -15.04 -11.39 37.28
CA ASN A 369 -16.45 -11.23 36.94
C ASN A 369 -16.77 -11.44 35.44
N LEU A 370 -15.76 -11.65 34.58
CA LEU A 370 -15.97 -11.91 33.16
C LEU A 370 -15.73 -13.40 32.85
N PRO A 371 -16.71 -14.13 32.28
CA PRO A 371 -16.47 -15.50 31.84
C PRO A 371 -15.38 -15.52 30.78
N ARG A 372 -14.47 -16.50 30.83
CA ARG A 372 -13.45 -16.69 29.79
C ARG A 372 -14.15 -16.85 28.43
N ALA A 373 -13.59 -16.26 27.39
CA ALA A 373 -14.09 -16.51 26.03
C ALA A 373 -14.06 -18.02 25.78
N GLU A 374 -15.18 -18.58 25.31
CA GLU A 374 -15.19 -19.98 24.87
C GLU A 374 -14.14 -20.15 23.77
N SER A 375 -13.35 -21.21 23.88
CA SER A 375 -12.27 -21.54 22.95
C SER A 375 -12.87 -22.00 21.62
N GLN A 376 -13.38 -21.07 20.83
CA GLN A 376 -13.46 -21.25 19.39
C GLN A 376 -12.18 -20.67 18.82
N GLU A 377 -11.33 -21.52 18.24
CA GLU A 377 -10.14 -21.04 17.52
C GLU A 377 -10.61 -20.02 16.49
N VAL A 378 -10.26 -18.76 16.71
CA VAL A 378 -10.40 -17.75 15.66
C VAL A 378 -9.32 -18.05 14.65
N ALA A 379 -9.77 -18.37 13.44
CA ALA A 379 -8.90 -18.52 12.31
C ALA A 379 -8.37 -17.12 11.95
N PHE A 380 -7.22 -16.72 12.50
CA PHE A 380 -6.43 -15.60 11.98
C PHE A 380 -5.76 -15.98 10.65
N GLU A 381 -6.55 -16.56 9.75
CA GLU A 381 -6.14 -16.86 8.38
C GLU A 381 -5.78 -15.52 7.73
N ASN A 382 -4.53 -15.39 7.29
CA ASN A 382 -3.97 -14.16 6.72
C ASN A 382 -3.77 -13.00 7.71
N ASN A 383 -3.20 -13.25 8.89
CA ASN A 383 -2.67 -12.16 9.73
C ASN A 383 -1.65 -11.29 8.96
N GLU A 384 -1.45 -10.04 9.38
CA GLU A 384 -0.59 -9.10 8.65
C GLU A 384 0.86 -9.56 8.53
N PHE A 385 1.35 -10.32 9.51
CA PHE A 385 2.67 -10.91 9.42
C PHE A 385 2.77 -11.96 8.30
N GLY A 386 1.71 -12.74 8.08
CA GLY A 386 1.59 -13.63 6.93
C GLY A 386 1.57 -12.85 5.61
N LYS A 387 0.73 -11.81 5.50
CA LYS A 387 0.69 -10.93 4.32
C LYS A 387 2.04 -10.29 4.02
N PHE A 388 2.80 -9.94 5.05
CA PHE A 388 4.18 -9.47 4.91
C PHE A 388 5.10 -10.53 4.30
N ILE A 389 5.03 -11.79 4.75
CA ILE A 389 5.81 -12.88 4.16
C ILE A 389 5.37 -13.10 2.70
N ASP A 390 4.07 -13.05 2.42
CA ASP A 390 3.52 -13.18 1.06
C ASP A 390 4.06 -12.10 0.13
N LEU A 391 4.18 -10.86 0.61
CA LEU A 391 4.82 -9.77 -0.12
C LEU A 391 6.27 -10.11 -0.46
N VAL A 392 7.04 -10.56 0.52
CA VAL A 392 8.46 -10.95 0.31
C VAL A 392 8.55 -12.03 -0.76
N LEU A 393 7.74 -13.09 -0.65
CA LEU A 393 7.74 -14.20 -1.61
C LEU A 393 7.29 -13.77 -3.00
N CYS A 394 6.29 -12.89 -3.10
CA CYS A 394 5.78 -12.43 -4.38
C CYS A 394 6.62 -11.37 -5.07
N GLN A 395 7.31 -10.53 -4.32
CA GLN A 395 8.31 -9.64 -4.88
C GLN A 395 9.54 -10.41 -5.38
N ALA A 396 9.96 -11.46 -4.67
CA ALA A 396 11.04 -12.34 -5.13
C ALA A 396 10.73 -12.94 -6.50
N SER A 397 9.46 -13.26 -6.80
CA SER A 397 9.04 -13.79 -8.11
C SER A 397 9.35 -12.85 -9.30
N GLN A 398 9.54 -11.56 -9.03
CA GLN A 398 9.84 -10.52 -10.02
C GLN A 398 11.34 -10.30 -10.16
N VAL A 399 12.04 -10.14 -9.01
CA VAL A 399 13.44 -9.70 -8.93
C VAL A 399 14.44 -10.84 -9.15
N LEU A 400 14.08 -12.09 -8.82
CA LEU A 400 15.02 -13.21 -8.89
C LEU A 400 15.56 -13.49 -10.31
N GLU A 401 16.87 -13.74 -10.38
CA GLU A 401 17.56 -14.24 -11.58
C GLU A 401 17.54 -15.76 -11.68
N ASN A 402 17.57 -16.48 -10.54
CA ASN A 402 17.55 -17.94 -10.51
C ASN A 402 16.18 -18.48 -11.00
N ASN A 403 16.16 -19.06 -12.20
CA ASN A 403 14.94 -19.55 -12.86
C ASN A 403 14.15 -20.57 -12.02
N LYS A 404 14.82 -21.46 -11.27
CA LYS A 404 14.15 -22.48 -10.45
C LYS A 404 13.42 -21.84 -9.27
N LEU A 405 14.11 -20.98 -8.51
CA LEU A 405 13.53 -20.27 -7.37
C LEU A 405 12.45 -19.28 -7.81
N LYS A 406 12.68 -18.58 -8.93
CA LYS A 406 11.68 -17.70 -9.56
C LYS A 406 10.40 -18.44 -9.93
N SER A 407 10.50 -19.66 -10.48
CA SER A 407 9.35 -20.50 -10.81
C SER A 407 8.57 -20.94 -9.55
N LEU A 408 9.28 -21.28 -8.47
CA LEU A 408 8.65 -21.63 -7.19
C LEU A 408 7.88 -20.44 -6.60
N ALA A 409 8.50 -19.26 -6.56
CA ALA A 409 7.87 -18.03 -6.10
C ALA A 409 6.62 -17.66 -6.95
N LYS A 410 6.70 -17.79 -8.28
CA LYS A 410 5.52 -17.59 -9.15
C LYS A 410 4.41 -18.60 -8.87
N SER A 411 4.75 -19.87 -8.66
CA SER A 411 3.76 -20.90 -8.32
C SER A 411 3.08 -20.60 -6.99
N TYR A 412 3.85 -20.12 -6.02
CA TYR A 412 3.36 -19.69 -4.72
C TYR A 412 2.37 -18.52 -4.86
N CYS A 413 2.75 -17.44 -5.53
CA CYS A 413 1.87 -16.26 -5.68
C CYS A 413 0.62 -16.54 -6.48
N LYS A 414 0.69 -17.45 -7.46
CA LYS A 414 -0.49 -17.94 -8.17
C LYS A 414 -1.43 -18.71 -7.24
N LYS A 415 -0.89 -19.47 -6.28
CA LYS A 415 -1.67 -20.15 -5.25
C LYS A 415 -2.33 -19.13 -4.31
N CYS A 416 -1.58 -18.17 -3.76
CA CYS A 416 -2.13 -17.11 -2.91
C CYS A 416 -3.25 -16.35 -3.62
N LEU A 417 -3.03 -15.91 -4.86
CA LEU A 417 -4.06 -15.22 -5.65
C LEU A 417 -5.35 -16.04 -5.81
N ARG A 418 -5.25 -17.36 -5.93
CA ARG A 418 -6.39 -18.26 -6.06
C ARG A 418 -7.11 -18.50 -4.72
N GLU A 419 -6.40 -18.43 -3.61
CA GLU A 419 -6.95 -18.62 -2.27
C GLU A 419 -7.58 -17.32 -1.73
N THR A 420 -7.06 -16.16 -2.11
CA THR A 420 -7.58 -14.85 -1.69
C THR A 420 -8.85 -14.43 -2.46
N LEU A 421 -8.94 -14.76 -3.75
CA LEU A 421 -10.07 -14.37 -4.59
C LEU A 421 -11.14 -15.47 -4.64
N ASP A 422 -12.41 -15.07 -4.71
CA ASP A 422 -13.48 -16.02 -5.02
C ASP A 422 -13.34 -16.59 -6.45
N LYS A 423 -14.15 -17.60 -6.77
CA LYS A 423 -14.06 -18.30 -8.07
C LYS A 423 -14.31 -17.39 -9.26
N ASP A 424 -15.22 -16.43 -9.14
CA ASP A 424 -15.64 -15.55 -10.23
C ASP A 424 -14.63 -14.41 -10.39
N GLN A 425 -14.19 -13.81 -9.29
CA GLN A 425 -13.10 -12.84 -9.23
C GLN A 425 -11.82 -13.42 -9.84
N TYR A 426 -11.42 -14.63 -9.44
CA TYR A 426 -10.23 -15.28 -9.99
C TYR A 426 -10.37 -15.56 -11.49
N ALA A 427 -11.56 -15.96 -11.95
CA ALA A 427 -11.83 -16.17 -13.38
C ALA A 427 -11.70 -14.86 -14.17
N ALA A 428 -12.28 -13.76 -13.68
CA ALA A 428 -12.17 -12.43 -14.28
C ALA A 428 -10.71 -11.96 -14.34
N VAL A 429 -9.97 -12.07 -13.23
CA VAL A 429 -8.54 -11.73 -13.16
C VAL A 429 -7.72 -12.57 -14.14
N SER A 430 -7.98 -13.87 -14.23
CA SER A 430 -7.29 -14.77 -15.17
C SER A 430 -7.53 -14.37 -16.63
N LYS A 431 -8.77 -14.04 -17.01
CA LYS A 431 -9.10 -13.53 -18.35
C LYS A 431 -8.45 -12.17 -18.63
N ALA A 432 -8.41 -11.28 -17.63
CA ALA A 432 -7.76 -9.98 -17.75
C ALA A 432 -6.24 -10.10 -17.96
N ILE A 433 -5.57 -10.99 -17.21
CA ILE A 433 -4.15 -11.33 -17.40
C ILE A 433 -3.89 -11.90 -18.80
N ASN A 434 -4.85 -12.59 -19.40
CA ASN A 434 -4.73 -13.13 -20.76
C ASN A 434 -5.08 -12.10 -21.85
N GLY A 435 -5.52 -10.89 -21.48
CA GLY A 435 -5.93 -9.84 -22.42
C GLY A 435 -7.23 -10.17 -23.15
N GLN A 436 -8.13 -10.92 -22.50
CA GLN A 436 -9.46 -11.24 -23.00
C GLN A 436 -10.53 -10.26 -22.47
N GLU A 437 -10.37 -9.81 -21.22
CA GLU A 437 -11.25 -8.86 -20.53
C GLU A 437 -10.41 -7.77 -19.84
N THR A 438 -11.06 -6.70 -19.37
CA THR A 438 -10.39 -5.63 -18.65
C THR A 438 -10.42 -5.86 -17.14
N PHE A 439 -9.46 -5.28 -16.41
CA PHE A 439 -9.49 -5.27 -14.95
C PHE A 439 -10.60 -4.35 -14.43
N SER A 440 -11.31 -4.76 -13.38
CA SER A 440 -12.15 -3.84 -12.61
C SER A 440 -11.27 -3.03 -11.65
N ILE A 441 -11.45 -1.71 -11.63
CA ILE A 441 -10.73 -0.85 -10.68
C ILE A 441 -11.22 -1.05 -9.25
N GLU A 442 -12.50 -1.38 -9.07
CA GLU A 442 -13.08 -1.72 -7.76
C GLU A 442 -12.40 -2.96 -7.19
N LEU A 443 -12.26 -4.01 -8.00
CA LEU A 443 -11.56 -5.23 -7.61
C LEU A 443 -10.09 -4.97 -7.25
N LEU A 444 -9.42 -4.07 -7.97
CA LEU A 444 -8.03 -3.70 -7.65
C LEU A 444 -7.95 -2.93 -6.32
N ASN A 445 -8.90 -2.03 -6.05
CA ASN A 445 -8.96 -1.30 -4.77
C ASN A 445 -9.32 -2.23 -3.60
N ASP A 446 -10.27 -3.13 -3.79
CA ASP A 446 -10.66 -4.11 -2.77
C ASP A 446 -9.48 -5.03 -2.44
N LEU A 447 -8.79 -5.53 -3.47
CA LEU A 447 -7.59 -6.35 -3.28
C LEU A 447 -6.44 -5.53 -2.66
N TRP A 448 -6.30 -4.25 -3.01
CA TRP A 448 -5.32 -3.36 -2.39
C TRP A 448 -5.61 -3.12 -0.91
N ASN A 449 -6.87 -3.03 -0.50
CA ASN A 449 -7.22 -2.81 0.90
C ASN A 449 -7.18 -4.10 1.74
N SER A 450 -7.59 -5.22 1.14
CA SER A 450 -7.67 -6.52 1.85
C SER A 450 -6.34 -7.28 1.83
N TYR A 451 -5.66 -7.30 0.68
CA TYR A 451 -4.44 -8.08 0.44
C TYR A 451 -3.52 -7.36 -0.57
N PRO A 452 -2.92 -6.21 -0.18
CA PRO A 452 -2.04 -5.45 -1.07
C PRO A 452 -0.85 -6.21 -1.69
N PRO A 453 -0.28 -7.31 -1.11
CA PRO A 453 0.89 -7.98 -1.69
C PRO A 453 0.69 -8.52 -3.11
N LEU A 454 -0.56 -8.79 -3.52
CA LEU A 454 -0.86 -9.39 -4.81
C LEU A 454 -0.93 -8.37 -5.96
N ILE A 455 -1.17 -7.09 -5.66
CA ILE A 455 -1.32 -6.05 -6.68
C ILE A 455 -0.04 -5.91 -7.53
N PRO A 456 1.16 -5.80 -6.94
CA PRO A 456 2.38 -5.79 -7.73
C PRO A 456 2.52 -7.03 -8.61
N TYR A 457 2.18 -8.21 -8.10
CA TYR A 457 2.24 -9.44 -8.88
C TYR A 457 1.29 -9.43 -10.08
N LEU A 458 0.06 -8.93 -9.91
CA LEU A 458 -0.93 -8.78 -10.98
C LEU A 458 -0.49 -7.82 -12.08
N ILE A 459 0.05 -6.65 -11.71
CA ILE A 459 0.57 -5.67 -12.65
C ILE A 459 1.67 -6.31 -13.51
N THR A 460 2.63 -7.00 -12.89
CA THR A 460 3.70 -7.70 -13.62
C THR A 460 3.17 -8.77 -14.57
N LEU A 461 2.20 -9.57 -14.14
CA LEU A 461 1.59 -10.60 -14.99
C LEU A 461 0.89 -9.98 -16.21
N SER A 462 0.15 -8.90 -16.02
CA SER A 462 -0.55 -8.21 -17.10
C SER A 462 0.41 -7.55 -18.10
N LEU A 463 1.52 -6.99 -17.61
CA LEU A 463 2.53 -6.35 -18.47
C LEU A 463 3.38 -7.37 -19.25
N SER A 464 3.43 -8.63 -18.80
CA SER A 464 4.16 -9.68 -19.51
C SER A 464 3.52 -9.99 -20.87
N ARG A 465 4.30 -9.92 -21.97
CA ARG A 465 3.78 -10.12 -23.33
C ARG A 465 3.37 -11.58 -23.58
N LYS A 466 2.06 -11.84 -23.63
CA LYS A 466 1.47 -13.04 -24.27
C LYS A 466 1.13 -12.76 -25.74
N SER A 467 1.37 -13.75 -26.62
CA SER A 467 1.25 -13.65 -28.09
C SER A 467 -0.18 -13.52 -28.62
N ASN A 468 -1.19 -13.92 -27.84
CA ASN A 468 -2.58 -14.09 -28.32
C ASN A 468 -3.60 -13.08 -27.75
N SER A 469 -3.14 -12.00 -27.13
CA SER A 469 -4.00 -11.03 -26.45
C SER A 469 -4.60 -9.97 -27.39
N ASN A 470 -5.81 -9.49 -27.11
CA ASN A 470 -6.38 -8.33 -27.77
C ASN A 470 -5.58 -7.05 -27.42
N ILE A 471 -5.07 -6.34 -28.42
CA ILE A 471 -4.27 -5.12 -28.24
C ILE A 471 -5.09 -4.03 -27.54
N HIS A 472 -6.38 -3.89 -27.88
CA HIS A 472 -7.22 -2.86 -27.29
C HIS A 472 -7.43 -3.07 -25.79
N VAL A 473 -7.69 -4.31 -25.38
CA VAL A 473 -7.85 -4.70 -23.97
C VAL A 473 -6.57 -4.46 -23.18
N LYS A 474 -5.41 -4.74 -23.77
CA LYS A 474 -4.10 -4.47 -23.14
C LYS A 474 -3.88 -2.98 -22.87
N THR A 475 -4.17 -2.13 -23.85
CA THR A 475 -4.11 -0.68 -23.70
C THR A 475 -5.05 -0.20 -22.60
N GLU A 476 -6.28 -0.69 -22.59
CA GLU A 476 -7.26 -0.29 -21.58
C GLU A 476 -6.82 -0.70 -20.17
N ASN A 477 -6.26 -1.91 -20.01
CA ASN A 477 -5.67 -2.36 -18.75
C ASN A 477 -4.49 -1.48 -18.30
N GLN A 478 -3.66 -0.97 -19.21
CA GLN A 478 -2.58 -0.03 -18.85
C GLN A 478 -3.15 1.29 -18.30
N HIS A 479 -4.21 1.81 -18.90
CA HIS A 479 -4.90 2.99 -18.39
C HIS A 479 -5.58 2.74 -17.04
N ILE A 480 -6.18 1.56 -16.83
CA ILE A 480 -6.77 1.16 -15.54
C ILE A 480 -5.69 1.11 -14.46
N PHE A 481 -4.53 0.49 -14.74
CA PHE A 481 -3.43 0.47 -13.77
C PHE A 481 -2.88 1.87 -13.48
N PHE A 482 -2.75 2.73 -14.50
CA PHE A 482 -2.33 4.11 -14.29
C PHE A 482 -3.32 4.89 -13.42
N LYS A 483 -4.63 4.70 -13.64
CA LYS A 483 -5.68 5.29 -12.81
C LYS A 483 -5.59 4.79 -11.36
N PHE A 484 -5.46 3.47 -11.17
CA PHE A 484 -5.28 2.85 -9.86
C PHE A 484 -4.04 3.40 -9.12
N ILE A 485 -2.89 3.49 -9.81
CA ILE A 485 -1.65 4.05 -9.27
C ILE A 485 -1.84 5.50 -8.80
N LYS A 486 -2.59 6.29 -9.58
CA LYS A 486 -2.91 7.68 -9.25
C LYS A 486 -3.81 7.80 -8.04
N GLU A 487 -4.91 7.05 -8.01
CA GLU A 487 -5.91 7.09 -6.94
C GLU A 487 -5.35 6.64 -5.59
N ASN A 488 -4.40 5.71 -5.60
CA ASN A 488 -3.73 5.20 -4.40
C ASN A 488 -2.39 5.90 -4.07
N ASN A 489 -2.09 7.05 -4.69
CA ASN A 489 -0.86 7.85 -4.46
C ASN A 489 0.46 7.07 -4.64
N LEU A 490 0.48 6.02 -5.47
CA LEU A 490 1.63 5.12 -5.60
C LEU A 490 2.82 5.76 -6.34
N PHE A 491 2.65 6.91 -7.00
CA PHE A 491 3.76 7.68 -7.59
C PHE A 491 4.78 8.15 -6.56
N HIS A 492 4.34 8.38 -5.31
CA HIS A 492 5.21 8.79 -4.21
C HIS A 492 5.72 7.62 -3.39
N SER A 493 5.34 6.39 -3.76
CA SER A 493 5.80 5.19 -3.08
C SER A 493 7.32 5.17 -3.06
N THR A 494 7.90 4.89 -1.90
CA THR A 494 9.33 4.70 -1.73
C THR A 494 9.79 3.29 -2.15
N ASN A 495 8.85 2.34 -2.31
CA ASN A 495 9.10 0.95 -2.66
C ASN A 495 9.70 0.82 -4.08
N PRO A 496 10.90 0.26 -4.24
CA PRO A 496 11.52 0.10 -5.55
C PRO A 496 10.77 -0.83 -6.52
N SER A 497 10.08 -1.86 -6.03
CA SER A 497 9.26 -2.74 -6.88
C SER A 497 8.07 -1.97 -7.44
N ILE A 498 7.36 -1.21 -6.59
CA ILE A 498 6.25 -0.36 -7.03
C ILE A 498 6.78 0.75 -7.97
N LYS A 499 7.87 1.44 -7.61
CA LYS A 499 8.49 2.45 -8.50
C LYS A 499 8.84 1.88 -9.88
N ALA A 500 9.41 0.68 -9.94
CA ALA A 500 9.74 0.02 -11.20
C ALA A 500 8.48 -0.27 -12.03
N GLN A 501 7.41 -0.71 -11.38
CA GLN A 501 6.13 -0.96 -12.03
C GLN A 501 5.45 0.33 -12.52
N VAL A 502 5.42 1.37 -11.69
CA VAL A 502 4.90 2.70 -12.06
C VAL A 502 5.62 3.20 -13.31
N ARG A 503 6.96 3.19 -13.30
CA ARG A 503 7.77 3.58 -14.46
C ARG A 503 7.50 2.74 -15.69
N GLU A 504 7.32 1.43 -15.54
CA GLU A 504 7.02 0.54 -16.66
C GLU A 504 5.61 0.84 -17.24
N VAL A 505 4.60 1.07 -16.40
CA VAL A 505 3.25 1.46 -16.86
C VAL A 505 3.30 2.80 -17.59
N GLU A 506 3.97 3.81 -17.03
CA GLU A 506 4.16 5.12 -17.67
C GLU A 506 4.86 5.00 -19.02
N LYS A 507 5.95 4.21 -19.08
CA LYS A 507 6.70 3.98 -20.31
C LYS A 507 5.82 3.34 -21.39
N ARG A 508 4.99 2.35 -21.05
CA ARG A 508 4.09 1.69 -22.01
C ARG A 508 3.05 2.66 -22.57
N LEU A 509 2.48 3.51 -21.72
CA LEU A 509 1.53 4.53 -22.15
C LEU A 509 2.20 5.58 -23.05
N GLN A 510 3.42 6.01 -22.72
CA GLN A 510 4.19 6.94 -23.56
C GLN A 510 4.55 6.34 -24.92
N GLU A 511 4.96 5.07 -24.97
CA GLU A 511 5.22 4.33 -26.21
C GLU A 511 3.95 4.26 -27.07
N GLU A 512 2.78 4.03 -26.46
CA GLU A 512 1.51 3.99 -27.18
C GLU A 512 1.08 5.36 -27.71
N ASP A 513 1.15 6.41 -26.88
CA ASP A 513 0.83 7.77 -27.29
C ASP A 513 1.71 8.23 -28.45
N LYS A 514 2.99 7.86 -28.42
CA LYS A 514 3.93 8.11 -29.52
C LYS A 514 3.47 7.40 -30.80
N LEU A 515 3.15 6.11 -30.72
CA LEU A 515 2.64 5.33 -31.86
C LEU A 515 1.33 5.92 -32.43
N ARG A 516 0.40 6.34 -31.56
CA ARG A 516 -0.85 7.00 -31.98
C ARG A 516 -0.58 8.31 -32.72
N ARG A 517 0.35 9.13 -32.23
CA ARG A 517 0.75 10.39 -32.89
C ARG A 517 1.40 10.12 -34.25
N GLU A 518 2.29 9.15 -34.34
CA GLU A 518 2.92 8.74 -35.61
C GLU A 518 1.88 8.23 -36.62
N GLN A 519 0.91 7.43 -36.17
CA GLN A 519 -0.15 6.92 -37.03
C GLN A 519 -1.10 8.04 -37.49
N GLN A 520 -1.43 8.99 -36.61
CA GLN A 520 -2.21 10.18 -36.98
C GLN A 520 -1.48 11.04 -38.02
N GLN A 521 -0.18 11.29 -37.83
CA GLN A 521 0.65 12.02 -38.79
C GLN A 521 0.72 11.30 -40.14
N HIS A 522 0.91 9.97 -40.12
CA HIS A 522 0.91 9.16 -41.34
C HIS A 522 -0.43 9.25 -42.08
N ASN A 523 -1.55 9.12 -41.37
CA ASN A 523 -2.88 9.23 -41.95
C ASN A 523 -3.15 10.63 -42.52
N GLN A 524 -2.73 11.70 -41.84
CA GLN A 524 -2.81 13.07 -42.34
C GLN A 524 -1.97 13.27 -43.60
N HIS A 525 -0.73 12.75 -43.61
CA HIS A 525 0.14 12.83 -44.78
C HIS A 525 -0.46 12.11 -45.98
N GLN A 526 -1.00 10.90 -45.79
CA GLN A 526 -1.70 10.19 -46.85
C GLN A 526 -2.94 10.95 -47.36
N GLN A 527 -3.72 11.58 -46.47
CA GLN A 527 -4.86 12.41 -46.88
C GLN A 527 -4.41 13.61 -47.72
N GLN A 528 -3.34 14.30 -47.32
CA GLN A 528 -2.77 15.41 -48.10
C GLN A 528 -2.31 14.94 -49.48
N GLN A 529 -1.61 13.80 -49.57
CA GLN A 529 -1.20 13.24 -50.86
C GLN A 529 -2.41 12.91 -51.75
N ARG A 530 -3.49 12.34 -51.18
CA ARG A 530 -4.73 12.06 -51.93
C ARG A 530 -5.38 13.34 -52.45
N GLN A 531 -5.43 14.39 -51.64
CA GLN A 531 -5.96 15.70 -52.06
C GLN A 531 -5.11 16.34 -53.15
N GLN A 532 -3.78 16.27 -53.07
CA GLN A 532 -2.88 16.78 -54.11
C GLN A 532 -3.10 16.03 -55.43
N ARG A 533 -3.17 14.70 -55.41
CA ARG A 533 -3.45 13.89 -56.62
C ARG A 533 -4.81 14.25 -57.23
N TRP A 534 -5.83 14.45 -56.41
CA TRP A 534 -7.16 14.85 -56.88
C TRP A 534 -7.17 16.25 -57.50
N ARG A 535 -6.48 17.22 -56.89
CA ARG A 535 -6.31 18.57 -57.45
C ARG A 535 -5.58 18.54 -58.80
N TYR A 536 -4.52 17.75 -58.90
CA TYR A 536 -3.77 17.57 -60.15
C TYR A 536 -4.64 16.95 -61.25
N GLN A 537 -5.42 15.90 -60.93
CA GLN A 537 -6.37 15.31 -61.87
C GLN A 537 -7.42 16.33 -62.34
N GLN A 538 -8.00 17.14 -61.44
CA GLN A 538 -8.94 18.19 -61.82
C GLN A 538 -8.32 19.22 -62.77
N GLN A 539 -7.08 19.66 -62.50
CA GLN A 539 -6.39 20.61 -63.37
C GLN A 539 -6.15 20.02 -64.77
N ASN A 540 -5.69 18.77 -64.86
CA ASN A 540 -5.53 18.09 -66.15
C ASN A 540 -6.85 17.94 -66.90
N SER A 541 -7.94 17.57 -66.22
CA SER A 541 -9.27 17.50 -66.85
C SER A 541 -9.75 18.87 -67.34
N ARG A 542 -9.49 19.96 -66.61
CA ARG A 542 -9.80 21.33 -67.05
C ARG A 542 -8.95 21.75 -68.25
N GLN A 543 -7.67 21.41 -68.28
CA GLN A 543 -6.80 21.66 -69.43
C GLN A 543 -7.27 20.90 -70.67
N GLN A 544 -7.68 19.64 -70.51
CA GLN A 544 -8.27 18.84 -71.60
C GLN A 544 -9.60 19.42 -72.10
N GLN A 545 -10.43 20.02 -71.23
CA GLN A 545 -11.67 20.69 -71.64
C GLN A 545 -11.45 22.05 -72.31
N GLN A 546 -10.33 22.74 -72.05
CA GLN A 546 -9.96 24.00 -72.71
C GLN A 546 -9.27 23.81 -74.06
N GLN A 547 -8.75 22.59 -74.34
CA GLN A 547 -8.31 22.22 -75.68
C GLN A 547 -9.56 21.91 -76.51
N ALA A 548 -9.79 22.70 -77.56
CA ALA A 548 -10.86 22.40 -78.52
C ALA A 548 -10.66 20.97 -79.06
N PRO A 549 -11.72 20.16 -79.23
CA PRO A 549 -11.59 18.85 -79.86
C PRO A 549 -10.89 19.05 -81.21
N PRO A 550 -9.93 18.18 -81.61
CA PRO A 550 -9.25 18.35 -82.88
C PRO A 550 -10.30 18.44 -83.98
N SER A 551 -10.23 19.50 -84.79
CA SER A 551 -11.17 19.72 -85.89
C SER A 551 -11.08 18.54 -86.84
N ASN A 552 -12.12 17.70 -86.86
CA ASN A 552 -12.19 16.49 -87.68
C ASN A 552 -12.56 16.82 -89.14
N SER A 553 -11.87 17.83 -89.70
CA SER A 553 -12.05 18.36 -91.05
C SER A 553 -10.95 17.87 -92.00
N ASN A 554 -10.60 16.59 -91.93
CA ASN A 554 -9.70 15.93 -92.90
C ASN A 554 -10.04 14.46 -93.21
N MET A 555 -11.05 13.87 -92.54
CA MET A 555 -11.48 12.49 -92.79
C MET A 555 -12.22 12.33 -94.14
N PHE A 556 -12.61 13.43 -94.79
CA PHE A 556 -13.45 13.44 -96.01
C PHE A 556 -12.69 13.39 -97.34
N ASN A 557 -11.36 13.48 -97.36
CA ASN A 557 -10.58 13.55 -98.61
C ASN A 557 -9.51 12.46 -98.77
N LYS A 558 -9.30 11.60 -97.77
CA LYS A 558 -8.25 10.56 -97.82
C LYS A 558 -8.83 9.18 -98.14
N ASP A 559 -8.22 8.50 -99.11
CA ASP A 559 -8.57 7.14 -99.49
C ASP A 559 -7.73 6.12 -98.72
N TYR A 560 -8.26 5.61 -97.61
CA TYR A 560 -7.53 4.70 -96.72
C TYR A 560 -7.18 3.36 -97.40
N TYR A 561 -7.98 2.90 -98.37
CA TYR A 561 -7.65 1.71 -99.16
C TYR A 561 -6.43 1.96 -100.07
N LYS A 562 -6.37 3.14 -100.71
CA LYS A 562 -5.20 3.54 -101.52
C LYS A 562 -3.97 3.80 -100.66
N ILE A 563 -4.12 4.37 -99.46
CA ILE A 563 -3.00 4.62 -98.54
C ILE A 563 -2.35 3.29 -98.12
N LEU A 564 -3.16 2.25 -97.86
CA LEU A 564 -2.65 0.91 -97.57
C LEU A 564 -2.29 0.12 -98.84
N GLY A 565 -2.62 0.62 -100.04
CA GLY A 565 -2.33 -0.04 -101.32
C GLY A 565 -3.14 -1.33 -101.54
N ILE A 566 -4.34 -1.41 -100.98
CA ILE A 566 -5.20 -2.61 -100.99
C ILE A 566 -6.54 -2.33 -101.69
N SER A 567 -7.22 -3.40 -102.13
CA SER A 567 -8.58 -3.29 -102.68
C SER A 567 -9.62 -3.05 -101.60
N LYS A 568 -10.80 -2.53 -101.98
CA LYS A 568 -11.92 -2.33 -101.05
C LYS A 568 -12.45 -3.65 -100.47
N GLU A 569 -12.36 -4.73 -101.25
CA GLU A 569 -12.75 -6.09 -100.87
C GLU A 569 -11.68 -6.80 -100.03
N ALA A 570 -10.58 -6.12 -99.67
CA ALA A 570 -9.50 -6.70 -98.88
C ALA A 570 -10.02 -7.21 -97.52
N THR A 571 -9.57 -8.41 -97.15
CA THR A 571 -9.93 -9.02 -95.87
C THR A 571 -9.14 -8.36 -94.73
N SER A 572 -9.59 -8.55 -93.49
CA SER A 572 -8.86 -8.06 -92.29
C SER A 572 -7.41 -8.56 -92.22
N LYS A 573 -7.15 -9.78 -92.74
CA LYS A 573 -5.79 -10.33 -92.86
C LYS A 573 -4.94 -9.54 -93.87
N ASP A 574 -5.52 -9.13 -95.00
CA ASP A 574 -4.82 -8.36 -96.03
C ASP A 574 -4.52 -6.93 -95.56
N ILE A 575 -5.48 -6.31 -94.87
CA ILE A 575 -5.34 -4.98 -94.24
C ILE A 575 -4.18 -4.99 -93.24
N ARG A 576 -4.13 -5.99 -92.35
CA ARG A 576 -3.05 -6.14 -91.37
C ARG A 576 -1.69 -6.42 -92.02
N LYS A 577 -1.67 -7.22 -93.09
CA LYS A 577 -0.44 -7.53 -93.81
C LYS A 577 0.13 -6.29 -94.50
N ALA A 578 -0.71 -5.50 -95.17
CA ALA A 578 -0.32 -4.26 -95.82
C ALA A 578 0.21 -3.23 -94.82
N TYR A 579 -0.49 -3.07 -93.69
CA TYR A 579 -0.06 -2.21 -92.59
C TYR A 579 1.35 -2.57 -92.10
N LEU A 580 1.60 -3.84 -91.75
CA LEU A 580 2.90 -4.29 -91.26
C LEU A 580 4.04 -4.04 -92.27
N GLN A 581 3.76 -4.20 -93.57
CA GLN A 581 4.74 -3.93 -94.63
C GLN A 581 5.07 -2.43 -94.73
N LEU A 582 4.06 -1.58 -94.71
CA LEU A 582 4.21 -0.13 -94.81
C LEU A 582 4.85 0.45 -93.54
N THR A 583 4.44 0.01 -92.35
CA THR A 583 5.06 0.38 -91.07
C THR A 583 6.54 0.03 -91.06
N LYS A 584 6.94 -1.15 -91.53
CA LYS A 584 8.36 -1.54 -91.59
C LYS A 584 9.19 -0.63 -92.51
N ARG A 585 8.56 -0.04 -93.53
CA ARG A 585 9.20 0.89 -94.48
C ARG A 585 9.27 2.32 -93.93
N TYR A 586 8.23 2.77 -93.23
CA TYR A 586 8.09 4.16 -92.77
C TYR A 586 8.26 4.35 -91.25
N HIS A 587 8.79 3.35 -90.52
CA HIS A 587 9.06 3.47 -89.07
C HIS A 587 10.17 4.50 -88.79
N PRO A 588 9.99 5.40 -87.80
CA PRO A 588 10.97 6.45 -87.47
C PRO A 588 12.36 5.90 -87.14
N ASP A 589 12.45 4.75 -86.44
CA ASP A 589 13.74 4.11 -86.11
C ASP A 589 14.60 3.74 -87.32
N LYS A 590 14.02 3.68 -88.54
CA LYS A 590 14.76 3.37 -89.77
C LYS A 590 15.08 4.60 -90.62
N GLN A 591 14.82 5.81 -90.12
CA GLN A 591 14.89 7.06 -90.88
C GLN A 591 16.06 7.96 -90.51
N GLY A 592 16.93 7.53 -89.58
CA GLY A 592 18.08 8.33 -89.11
C GLY A 592 19.12 8.71 -90.15
N HIS A 593 19.02 8.21 -91.39
CA HIS A 593 19.90 8.54 -92.52
C HIS A 593 19.26 9.51 -93.54
N LEU A 594 17.98 9.88 -93.36
CA LEU A 594 17.24 10.75 -94.27
C LEU A 594 17.32 12.22 -93.83
N SER A 595 17.14 13.16 -94.76
CA SER A 595 17.07 14.58 -94.44
C SER A 595 15.84 14.92 -93.59
N GLU A 596 15.88 16.02 -92.83
CA GLU A 596 14.77 16.45 -91.95
C GLU A 596 13.45 16.62 -92.72
N SER A 597 13.50 17.08 -93.98
CA SER A 597 12.34 17.17 -94.86
C SER A 597 11.75 15.79 -95.22
N GLU A 598 12.60 14.79 -95.46
CA GLU A 598 12.18 13.42 -95.78
C GLU A 598 11.69 12.66 -94.55
N GLN A 599 12.31 12.89 -93.39
CA GLN A 599 11.83 12.37 -92.11
C GLN A 599 10.43 12.92 -91.80
N LYS A 600 10.21 14.22 -92.02
CA LYS A 600 8.88 14.83 -91.85
C LYS A 600 7.85 14.22 -92.82
N LYS A 601 8.19 14.06 -94.10
CA LYS A 601 7.30 13.41 -95.09
C LYS A 601 6.99 11.96 -94.77
N ASN A 602 7.97 11.21 -94.30
CA ASN A 602 7.75 9.81 -93.91
C ASN A 602 6.96 9.70 -92.61
N HIS A 603 7.15 10.63 -91.67
CA HIS A 603 6.33 10.74 -90.48
C HIS A 603 4.86 11.02 -90.84
N GLU A 604 4.61 11.95 -91.77
CA GLU A 604 3.27 12.23 -92.30
C GLU A 604 2.65 10.99 -92.96
N LYS A 605 3.40 10.28 -93.82
CA LYS A 605 2.94 9.01 -94.42
C LYS A 605 2.65 7.93 -93.37
N MET A 606 3.52 7.80 -92.36
CA MET A 606 3.34 6.83 -91.29
C MET A 606 2.08 7.13 -90.45
N SER A 607 1.80 8.41 -90.23
CA SER A 607 0.55 8.85 -89.60
C SER A 607 -0.67 8.44 -90.45
N GLU A 608 -0.63 8.66 -91.77
CA GLU A 608 -1.72 8.26 -92.67
C GLU A 608 -1.92 6.73 -92.73
N ILE A 609 -0.83 5.96 -92.70
CA ILE A 609 -0.88 4.49 -92.65
C ILE A 609 -1.51 3.99 -91.36
N ASN A 610 -1.16 4.60 -90.21
CA ASN A 610 -1.76 4.27 -88.91
C ASN A 610 -3.25 4.61 -88.89
N GLU A 611 -3.63 5.79 -89.35
CA GLU A 611 -5.02 6.25 -89.43
C GLU A 611 -5.87 5.35 -90.34
N ALA A 612 -5.33 4.98 -91.51
CA ALA A 612 -5.97 4.05 -92.43
C ALA A 612 -6.16 2.66 -91.83
N TYR A 613 -5.14 2.13 -91.15
CA TYR A 613 -5.25 0.82 -90.49
C TYR A 613 -6.22 0.85 -89.30
N GLU A 614 -6.19 1.89 -88.47
CA GLU A 614 -7.10 2.00 -87.32
C GLU A 614 -8.56 2.05 -87.78
N THR A 615 -8.83 2.76 -88.88
CA THR A 615 -10.18 2.87 -89.43
C THR A 615 -10.62 1.58 -90.13
N LEU A 616 -9.76 0.96 -90.95
CA LEU A 616 -10.13 -0.21 -91.75
C LEU A 616 -10.02 -1.55 -90.99
N SER A 617 -9.27 -1.61 -89.88
CA SER A 617 -9.10 -2.84 -89.09
C SER A 617 -10.24 -3.13 -88.13
N ASP A 618 -10.99 -2.11 -87.73
CA ASP A 618 -12.21 -2.24 -86.92
C ASP A 618 -13.44 -2.25 -87.85
N GLU A 619 -14.23 -3.31 -87.79
CA GLU A 619 -15.38 -3.51 -88.68
C GLU A 619 -16.43 -2.39 -88.52
N ALA A 620 -16.63 -1.86 -87.31
CA ALA A 620 -17.58 -0.78 -87.07
C ALA A 620 -17.10 0.54 -87.69
N LYS A 621 -15.82 0.89 -87.48
CA LYS A 621 -15.21 2.09 -88.07
C LYS A 621 -15.08 1.98 -89.59
N LYS A 622 -14.78 0.79 -90.12
CA LYS A 622 -14.71 0.52 -91.56
C LYS A 622 -16.08 0.69 -92.21
N SER A 623 -17.13 0.15 -91.60
CA SER A 623 -18.50 0.33 -92.08
C SER A 623 -18.94 1.79 -92.05
N GLU A 624 -18.60 2.53 -90.99
CA GLU A 624 -18.87 3.97 -90.89
C GLU A 624 -18.13 4.72 -92.01
N TYR A 625 -16.83 4.48 -92.18
CA TYR A 625 -16.02 5.08 -93.24
C TYR A 625 -16.55 4.78 -94.66
N ASP A 626 -16.93 3.53 -94.92
CA ASP A 626 -17.51 3.13 -96.21
C ASP A 626 -18.89 3.76 -96.45
N SER A 627 -19.70 3.92 -95.39
CA SER A 627 -21.02 4.55 -95.47
C SER A 627 -20.94 6.06 -95.76
N VAL A 628 -19.99 6.74 -95.09
CA VAL A 628 -19.70 8.16 -95.28
C VAL A 628 -19.15 8.41 -96.68
N ARG A 629 -18.27 7.53 -97.18
CA ARG A 629 -17.63 7.69 -98.49
C ARG A 629 -18.50 7.31 -99.69
N SER A 630 -19.51 6.46 -99.50
CA SER A 630 -20.48 6.07 -100.54
C SER A 630 -21.61 7.09 -100.73
N GLY A 631 -21.56 8.24 -100.05
CA GLY A 631 -22.51 9.34 -100.24
C GLY A 631 -23.91 9.09 -99.66
N LYS A 632 -24.10 8.01 -98.89
CA LYS A 632 -25.35 7.74 -98.17
C LYS A 632 -25.26 8.35 -96.77
N SER A 633 -25.30 9.68 -96.67
CA SER A 633 -25.39 10.35 -95.38
C SER A 633 -26.80 10.16 -94.80
N ASN A 634 -26.92 9.35 -93.75
CA ASN A 634 -28.07 9.43 -92.86
C ASN A 634 -27.65 10.30 -91.67
N GLN A 635 -27.92 11.60 -91.79
CA GLN A 635 -27.97 12.52 -90.68
C GLN A 635 -29.03 12.01 -89.68
N ASN A 636 -28.62 11.23 -88.68
CA ASN A 636 -29.31 11.07 -87.38
C ASN A 636 -28.62 10.01 -86.52
N MET A 637 -27.53 10.39 -85.84
CA MET A 637 -27.09 9.65 -84.63
C MET A 637 -26.49 10.55 -83.54
N PHE A 638 -26.78 11.85 -83.58
CA PHE A 638 -26.64 12.75 -82.43
C PHE A 638 -28.02 13.00 -81.84
N ARG A 639 -28.49 12.11 -80.95
CA ARG A 639 -29.45 12.40 -79.87
C ARG A 639 -29.81 11.14 -79.06
N GLY A 640 -29.46 11.16 -77.77
CA GLY A 640 -30.31 10.57 -76.73
C GLY A 640 -29.81 9.29 -76.04
N ALA A 641 -29.08 9.44 -74.95
CA ALA A 641 -29.25 8.60 -73.77
C ALA A 641 -28.99 9.44 -72.50
N ASN A 642 -30.07 9.77 -71.80
CA ASN A 642 -30.06 10.48 -70.52
C ASN A 642 -29.64 9.53 -69.37
N PRO A 643 -29.25 10.06 -68.19
CA PRO A 643 -28.37 9.40 -67.24
C PRO A 643 -29.09 8.42 -66.32
N VAL A 644 -28.59 7.19 -66.24
CA VAL A 644 -28.89 6.30 -65.12
C VAL A 644 -27.98 6.66 -63.97
N ARG A 645 -28.59 7.29 -62.97
CA ARG A 645 -28.09 7.50 -61.61
C ARG A 645 -27.65 6.14 -61.04
N ASN A 646 -26.35 5.92 -60.87
CA ASN A 646 -25.85 4.88 -59.99
C ASN A 646 -24.54 5.28 -59.31
N ASN A 647 -24.53 5.08 -57.99
CA ASN A 647 -23.46 5.36 -57.05
C ASN A 647 -22.12 4.74 -57.49
N PHE A 648 -21.10 5.59 -57.61
CA PHE A 648 -19.70 5.18 -57.62
C PHE A 648 -19.29 4.63 -56.24
N MET A 649 -19.33 3.31 -56.09
CA MET A 649 -18.50 2.58 -55.13
C MET A 649 -17.18 2.21 -55.84
N PHE A 650 -16.11 2.95 -55.55
CA PHE A 650 -14.75 2.56 -55.93
C PHE A 650 -14.34 1.35 -55.09
N ASN A 651 -14.45 0.15 -55.67
CA ASN A 651 -13.83 -1.05 -55.12
C ASN A 651 -12.47 -1.24 -55.82
N GLN A 652 -11.39 -1.11 -55.04
CA GLN A 652 -10.02 -1.38 -55.49
C GLN A 652 -9.90 -2.89 -55.80
N ARG A 653 -9.65 -3.24 -57.05
CA ARG A 653 -9.13 -4.56 -57.44
C ARG A 653 -7.81 -4.37 -58.16
N ASN A 654 -6.78 -5.08 -57.68
CA ASN A 654 -5.40 -5.12 -58.16
C ASN A 654 -5.30 -5.24 -59.70
N PRO A 655 -4.39 -4.52 -60.36
CA PRO A 655 -4.17 -4.63 -61.80
C PRO A 655 -3.05 -5.63 -62.14
N PHE A 656 -3.06 -6.85 -61.57
CA PHE A 656 -2.15 -7.91 -62.01
C PHE A 656 -2.85 -9.29 -62.02
N PRO A 657 -2.79 -10.05 -63.12
CA PRO A 657 -3.29 -11.42 -63.18
C PRO A 657 -2.38 -12.39 -62.39
N PRO A 658 -2.92 -13.49 -61.84
CA PRO A 658 -2.20 -14.39 -60.95
C PRO A 658 -1.30 -15.33 -61.77
N ASN A 659 -0.08 -14.89 -62.13
CA ASN A 659 1.11 -15.74 -62.39
C ASN A 659 2.29 -14.94 -63.01
N PHE A 660 2.67 -13.79 -62.44
CA PHE A 660 3.88 -13.09 -62.88
C PHE A 660 5.04 -13.39 -61.91
N LYS A 661 5.99 -14.24 -62.32
CA LYS A 661 7.29 -14.45 -61.63
C LYS A 661 8.33 -13.55 -62.28
N VAL A 662 8.95 -12.67 -61.49
CA VAL A 662 10.14 -11.92 -61.92
C VAL A 662 11.38 -12.61 -61.36
N ARG A 663 12.23 -13.15 -62.24
CA ARG A 663 13.64 -13.43 -61.93
C ARG A 663 14.43 -12.18 -62.29
N PHE A 664 15.29 -11.72 -61.41
CA PHE A 664 16.29 -10.72 -61.75
C PHE A 664 17.62 -11.41 -62.13
N PRO A 665 18.37 -10.83 -63.08
CA PRO A 665 19.68 -11.31 -63.50
C PRO A 665 20.74 -11.15 -62.40
#